data_AF-C0JAE8-F1
#
_entry.id   AF-C0JAE8-F1
#
_cell.length_a   1.000
_cell.length_b   1.000
_cell.length_c   1.000
_cell.angle_alpha   90.00
_cell.angle_beta   90.00
_cell.angle_gamma   90.00
#
_symmetry.space_group_name_H-M   'P 1'
#
loop_
_entity.id
_entity.type
_entity.pdbx_description
1 polymer ?
#
loop_
_entity_poly.entity_id
_entity_poly.type
_entity_poly.pdbx_seq_one_letter_code
_entity_poly.pdbx_strand_id
1 'polypeptide(L)'
;MVLLLVQAASEEVESIHFSFYNDDEIKRISVKQITKPDRLDAKNCPVPGGLLDPAMGPTSDTDTCKSCGQHSVRCPGHFGHIELAKPLFNPLLFLSLKNLLHMTCFHCHKFRLNREQVDRYTDELELLVKGDIAHAKNLEDSGGKVLLEEDDKTEATSGDKSTCSESENKTWTSIQLKEVLSIFANFMKKRQKKCTHCNKKNPKISHPIYGWLIKDADISAVRANAIADAKLSGDVRFHDSRETGVSGLDEELTSPGTSSRGSTNETRRISDDTIKEMVASSGKKHLLATEVESILKDLWKNEARFCMLLCDFQQNTLNVSEKKRGYEMFFLKNLLVAPNRFRPSIHSSLGIMEHPQNILLSKVQEANLALQQSNAASNHMEVLRRWMDMQRSVNVLYDSSKGLAKNEKNANGIRQLLEKKEGILRQKMMGKRVNYACRSVISPDPYLAVNEIGIPPVFATRLTYPEKVTPWNARKLQEAINNGADIHPGATHYRDNNNMYKLQAAPAKRRAIAKMLPASRGSISQAGKDPKCEFESKVVYRHLQDGDVVLVNRQPTLHKPSMMAHFVRVLPGEKTIRMHYANCSTYNADFDGDEMNVHFPQDEISRAEAINIVDANKQYIGPRSGDAVRGLIQDHIVGAVLLTKLDTFLSREEYNQLVYGSCVFSSTRRSAKFGKKISIIMDDDALEPVPPAIWKPKPLWTGKQVITTILNHVTKGHPPFTVMQTGKISKEYLLPKKCDAVQFNKRKCDDAKDKTRDPKEHKKCDGIHVKKRKCDGSKDKTKDPKERGNEDKTRDRSELVLYVHDNELIKGMIDKAQFGKDGIVHTVHELYGPDAAGVLLSSFSRLFTMVLQFHGFTCGVDDLLLCQASDELRKEILGTSEECSKIVHKEFICPQNKKGDEAEDTRPKEDGKAEDMCLKEDNEAEDTRSKEGVEDQVKLQMEVERVIRRNRESATVMLDRKMSNTLNVITSKVNQELFPYGLQKPFPGNCLSLMTQTGAKGGLVNMTQISSLLGQQELEGKRVPRMISGKTLPCFPSWDTSARAGGFISDRFLTGLRPQEYYFHCMAGREGLVDTAVKTSRSGYLQRCLIKSLESLKVSYDHTVRDVDGSIIQFCYGEDGVDVLKTSFLDKFKELAD
;
A
#
# COMPACT_ATOMS: atom_id res chain seq x y z
N MET A 1 -8.11 -30.14 -20.41
CA MET A 1 -6.82 -29.48 -20.13
C MET A 1 -5.96 -29.61 -21.39
N VAL A 2 -5.87 -28.56 -22.21
CA VAL A 2 -5.20 -28.60 -23.54
C VAL A 2 -4.01 -27.65 -23.48
N LEU A 3 -2.82 -28.10 -23.91
CA LEU A 3 -1.60 -27.31 -23.78
C LEU A 3 -1.65 -26.03 -24.64
N LEU A 4 -1.58 -24.89 -23.97
CA LEU A 4 -1.27 -23.62 -24.60
C LEU A 4 0.23 -23.58 -24.93
N LEU A 5 0.59 -24.02 -26.14
CA LEU A 5 1.90 -23.70 -26.72
C LEU A 5 1.98 -22.19 -27.01
N VAL A 6 2.38 -21.48 -25.96
CA VAL A 6 3.43 -20.46 -25.98
C VAL A 6 4.77 -21.20 -26.26
N GLN A 7 5.87 -20.48 -26.53
CA GLN A 7 7.20 -21.06 -26.30
C GLN A 7 7.42 -21.19 -24.79
N ALA A 8 6.82 -22.22 -24.19
CA ALA A 8 7.11 -22.62 -22.82
C ALA A 8 8.60 -22.99 -22.73
N ALA A 9 9.28 -22.54 -21.67
CA ALA A 9 10.59 -23.06 -21.37
C ALA A 9 10.46 -24.54 -21.00
N SER A 10 11.32 -25.40 -21.53
CA SER A 10 11.40 -26.82 -21.13
C SER A 10 12.02 -27.01 -19.74
N GLU A 11 12.58 -25.93 -19.18
CA GLU A 11 13.32 -25.87 -17.92
C GLU A 11 12.84 -24.62 -17.17
N GLU A 12 12.46 -24.78 -15.90
CA GLU A 12 12.09 -23.67 -15.01
C GLU A 12 13.11 -23.54 -13.88
N VAL A 13 13.32 -22.32 -13.36
CA VAL A 13 14.32 -22.05 -12.32
C VAL A 13 13.70 -22.27 -10.94
N GLU A 14 13.90 -23.47 -10.39
CA GLU A 14 13.38 -23.87 -9.07
C GLU A 14 13.99 -23.07 -7.91
N SER A 15 15.32 -22.85 -7.93
CA SER A 15 16.04 -22.21 -6.82
C SER A 15 17.23 -21.35 -7.29
N ILE A 16 17.72 -20.49 -6.39
CA ILE A 16 18.87 -19.60 -6.63
C ILE A 16 19.85 -19.72 -5.47
N HIS A 17 21.05 -20.21 -5.75
CA HIS A 17 22.15 -20.29 -4.78
C HIS A 17 23.07 -19.06 -4.89
N PHE A 18 23.59 -18.59 -3.75
CA PHE A 18 24.46 -17.42 -3.67
C PHE A 18 25.88 -17.82 -3.22
N SER A 19 26.86 -17.66 -4.10
CA SER A 19 28.27 -17.95 -3.85
C SER A 19 29.18 -16.78 -4.27
N PHE A 20 30.47 -16.88 -3.96
CA PHE A 20 31.51 -15.96 -4.44
C PHE A 20 32.31 -16.66 -5.55
N TYR A 21 32.59 -15.95 -6.65
CA TYR A 21 33.42 -16.49 -7.72
C TYR A 21 34.88 -16.65 -7.28
N ASN A 22 35.45 -17.82 -7.55
CA ASN A 22 36.87 -18.09 -7.38
C ASN A 22 37.68 -17.45 -8.55
N ASP A 23 38.97 -17.19 -8.34
CA ASP A 23 39.84 -16.61 -9.39
C ASP A 23 39.89 -17.49 -10.66
N ASP A 24 39.89 -18.82 -10.49
CA ASP A 24 39.84 -19.81 -11.57
C ASP A 24 38.48 -19.83 -12.31
N GLU A 25 37.40 -19.31 -11.70
CA GLU A 25 36.10 -19.15 -12.36
C GLU A 25 36.03 -17.83 -13.12
N ILE A 26 36.53 -16.74 -12.54
CA ILE A 26 36.62 -15.44 -13.22
C ILE A 26 37.43 -15.58 -14.52
N LYS A 27 38.53 -16.34 -14.50
CA LYS A 27 39.35 -16.63 -15.69
C LYS A 27 38.68 -17.58 -16.69
N ARG A 28 37.82 -18.50 -16.26
CA ARG A 28 37.02 -19.38 -17.16
C ARG A 28 35.82 -18.66 -17.80
N ILE A 29 35.19 -17.75 -17.08
CA ILE A 29 34.02 -16.96 -17.54
C ILE A 29 34.46 -15.80 -18.45
N SER A 30 35.67 -15.29 -18.26
CA SER A 30 36.18 -14.14 -19.01
C SER A 30 36.74 -14.53 -20.39
N VAL A 31 36.26 -13.83 -21.42
CA VAL A 31 36.73 -14.00 -22.81
C VAL A 31 37.92 -13.07 -23.12
N LYS A 32 38.17 -12.04 -22.30
CA LYS A 32 39.23 -11.05 -22.54
C LYS A 32 39.81 -10.45 -21.26
N GLN A 33 41.13 -10.53 -21.11
CA GLN A 33 41.88 -9.74 -20.13
C GLN A 33 41.98 -8.28 -20.61
N ILE A 34 41.66 -7.34 -19.72
CA ILE A 34 41.78 -5.89 -19.96
C ILE A 34 43.12 -5.42 -19.43
N THR A 35 43.93 -4.82 -20.30
CA THR A 35 45.30 -4.39 -20.00
C THR A 35 45.49 -2.88 -20.11
N LYS A 36 44.66 -2.19 -20.89
CA LYS A 36 44.72 -0.72 -21.08
C LYS A 36 43.56 -0.02 -20.39
N PRO A 37 43.77 1.19 -19.83
CA PRO A 37 42.68 2.04 -19.34
C PRO A 37 41.95 2.76 -20.49
N ASP A 38 42.64 2.92 -21.63
CA ASP A 38 42.11 3.57 -22.83
C ASP A 38 40.87 2.87 -23.36
N ARG A 39 39.94 3.66 -23.90
CA ARG A 39 38.58 3.19 -24.26
C ARG A 39 38.36 3.26 -25.76
N LEU A 40 38.59 4.43 -26.33
CA LEU A 40 38.55 4.73 -27.76
C LEU A 40 39.91 5.28 -28.20
N ASP A 41 40.28 5.04 -29.45
CA ASP A 41 41.45 5.66 -30.09
C ASP A 41 41.13 7.05 -30.68
N ALA A 42 42.13 7.68 -31.30
CA ALA A 42 41.97 8.99 -31.97
C ALA A 42 41.03 8.98 -33.19
N LYS A 43 40.49 7.82 -33.58
CA LYS A 43 39.46 7.64 -34.63
C LYS A 43 38.10 7.25 -34.05
N ASN A 44 37.92 7.37 -32.72
CA ASN A 44 36.75 6.90 -31.96
C ASN A 44 36.48 5.38 -32.09
N CYS A 45 37.49 4.58 -32.47
CA CYS A 45 37.38 3.12 -32.55
C CYS A 45 37.75 2.47 -31.20
N PRO A 46 37.08 1.39 -30.74
CA PRO A 46 37.40 0.76 -29.47
C PRO A 46 38.81 0.16 -29.42
N VAL A 47 39.57 0.50 -28.37
CA VAL A 47 40.98 0.09 -28.22
C VAL A 47 41.09 -1.42 -27.93
N PRO A 48 41.87 -2.20 -28.70
CA PRO A 48 42.13 -3.60 -28.37
C PRO A 48 42.85 -3.75 -27.02
N GLY A 49 42.30 -4.59 -26.14
CA GLY A 49 42.72 -4.72 -24.74
C GLY A 49 42.26 -3.60 -23.80
N GLY A 50 41.45 -2.65 -24.28
CA GLY A 50 40.81 -1.59 -23.50
C GLY A 50 39.40 -1.95 -23.02
N LEU A 51 38.80 -1.08 -22.21
CA LEU A 51 37.51 -1.34 -21.51
C LEU A 51 36.27 -1.49 -22.41
N LEU A 52 36.40 -1.31 -23.72
CA LEU A 52 35.35 -1.46 -24.73
C LEU A 52 35.73 -2.46 -25.84
N ASP A 53 36.71 -3.36 -25.60
CA ASP A 53 37.17 -4.33 -26.61
C ASP A 53 35.99 -5.09 -27.27
N PRO A 54 35.90 -5.16 -28.63
CA PRO A 54 34.79 -5.80 -29.33
C PRO A 54 34.60 -7.31 -29.05
N ALA A 55 35.55 -7.96 -28.38
CA ALA A 55 35.37 -9.30 -27.81
C ALA A 55 34.31 -9.33 -26.67
N MET A 56 34.15 -8.23 -25.92
CA MET A 56 33.14 -8.12 -24.87
C MET A 56 31.72 -7.81 -25.39
N GLY A 57 31.61 -7.51 -26.69
CA GLY A 57 30.38 -7.16 -27.38
C GLY A 57 30.57 -5.95 -28.30
N PRO A 58 29.69 -5.78 -29.31
CA PRO A 58 29.71 -4.62 -30.20
C PRO A 58 29.46 -3.31 -29.43
N THR A 59 29.94 -2.20 -29.98
CA THR A 59 29.76 -0.84 -29.44
C THR A 59 28.67 -0.05 -30.17
N SER A 60 28.54 -0.26 -31.47
CA SER A 60 27.49 0.29 -32.34
C SER A 60 26.64 -0.84 -32.93
N ASP A 61 25.41 -0.55 -33.35
CA ASP A 61 24.50 -1.57 -33.91
C ASP A 61 24.99 -2.18 -35.24
N THR A 62 25.87 -1.47 -35.96
CA THR A 62 26.60 -1.95 -37.14
C THR A 62 27.63 -3.04 -36.83
N ASP A 63 28.17 -3.04 -35.62
CA ASP A 63 29.34 -3.85 -35.28
C ASP A 63 28.94 -5.30 -35.01
N THR A 64 29.86 -6.23 -35.28
CA THR A 64 29.74 -7.64 -34.89
C THR A 64 30.65 -7.93 -33.69
N CYS A 65 30.18 -8.76 -32.77
CA CYS A 65 31.02 -9.24 -31.67
C CYS A 65 32.14 -10.14 -32.19
N LYS A 66 33.39 -9.90 -31.75
CA LYS A 66 34.53 -10.77 -32.13
C LYS A 66 34.50 -12.16 -31.50
N SER A 67 33.61 -12.40 -30.52
CA SER A 67 33.54 -13.65 -29.76
C SER A 67 32.37 -14.56 -30.15
N CYS A 68 31.20 -13.99 -30.48
CA CYS A 68 30.04 -14.77 -30.94
C CYS A 68 29.59 -14.47 -32.39
N GLY A 69 30.23 -13.51 -33.08
CA GLY A 69 29.88 -13.10 -34.44
C GLY A 69 28.57 -12.29 -34.57
N GLN A 70 27.80 -12.16 -33.49
CA GLN A 70 26.46 -11.54 -33.53
C GLN A 70 26.49 -10.01 -33.40
N HIS A 71 25.51 -9.36 -34.04
CA HIS A 71 25.22 -7.93 -33.88
C HIS A 71 24.59 -7.60 -32.51
N SER A 72 24.66 -6.32 -32.14
CA SER A 72 24.16 -5.69 -30.90
C SER A 72 22.89 -6.32 -30.31
N VAL A 73 21.80 -6.39 -31.09
CA VAL A 73 20.49 -6.86 -30.61
C VAL A 73 20.53 -8.30 -30.09
N ARG A 74 21.19 -9.21 -30.83
CA ARG A 74 21.21 -10.66 -30.52
C ARG A 74 22.34 -11.04 -29.56
N CYS A 75 23.48 -10.37 -29.64
CA CYS A 75 24.65 -10.64 -28.81
C CYS A 75 24.31 -10.50 -27.30
N PRO A 76 24.50 -11.53 -26.47
CA PRO A 76 24.27 -11.42 -25.02
C PRO A 76 25.32 -10.51 -24.34
N GLY A 77 26.49 -10.35 -24.97
CA GLY A 77 27.67 -9.74 -24.39
C GLY A 77 28.53 -10.74 -23.63
N HIS A 78 29.83 -10.48 -23.51
CA HIS A 78 30.80 -11.38 -22.87
C HIS A 78 31.60 -10.65 -21.79
N PHE A 79 31.97 -11.36 -20.72
CA PHE A 79 32.70 -10.79 -19.60
C PHE A 79 34.19 -10.62 -19.90
N GLY A 80 34.76 -9.52 -19.41
CA GLY A 80 36.20 -9.29 -19.33
C GLY A 80 36.71 -9.51 -17.91
N HIS A 81 38.02 -9.46 -17.69
CA HIS A 81 38.59 -9.37 -16.35
C HIS A 81 39.82 -8.45 -16.33
N ILE A 82 40.05 -7.85 -15.16
CA ILE A 82 41.29 -7.15 -14.81
C ILE A 82 42.04 -8.04 -13.81
N GLU A 83 43.29 -8.37 -14.12
CA GLU A 83 44.18 -9.09 -13.20
C GLU A 83 44.95 -8.06 -12.35
N LEU A 84 44.84 -8.17 -11.01
CA LEU A 84 45.40 -7.19 -10.08
C LEU A 84 46.83 -7.56 -9.69
N ALA A 85 47.74 -6.59 -9.74
CA ALA A 85 49.18 -6.79 -9.50
C ALA A 85 49.54 -7.26 -8.07
N LYS A 86 48.62 -7.08 -7.12
CA LYS A 86 48.67 -7.57 -5.74
C LYS A 86 47.23 -7.84 -5.27
N PRO A 87 46.99 -8.83 -4.38
CA PRO A 87 45.67 -9.08 -3.83
C PRO A 87 45.14 -7.85 -3.08
N LEU A 88 43.84 -7.60 -3.21
CA LEU A 88 43.08 -6.61 -2.45
C LEU A 88 42.15 -7.30 -1.44
N PHE A 89 41.70 -6.56 -0.43
CA PHE A 89 40.61 -7.03 0.42
C PHE A 89 39.26 -6.78 -0.25
N ASN A 90 38.37 -7.78 -0.22
CA ASN A 90 37.01 -7.69 -0.74
C ASN A 90 36.22 -6.62 0.06
N PRO A 91 35.78 -5.50 -0.56
CA PRO A 91 35.11 -4.42 0.15
C PRO A 91 33.78 -4.83 0.80
N LEU A 92 33.11 -5.85 0.28
CA LEU A 92 31.81 -6.31 0.80
C LEU A 92 31.96 -7.07 2.12
N LEU A 93 33.03 -7.87 2.25
CA LEU A 93 33.26 -8.74 3.41
C LEU A 93 34.27 -8.18 4.44
N PHE A 94 34.88 -7.02 4.17
CA PHE A 94 35.96 -6.45 4.98
C PHE A 94 35.65 -6.31 6.49
N LEU A 95 34.38 -6.02 6.86
CA LEU A 95 34.00 -5.94 8.27
C LEU A 95 33.91 -7.32 8.95
N SER A 96 33.40 -8.34 8.24
CA SER A 96 33.35 -9.73 8.69
C SER A 96 34.77 -10.31 8.83
N LEU A 97 35.62 -10.06 7.83
CA LEU A 97 37.06 -10.37 7.86
C LEU A 97 37.73 -9.76 9.10
N LYS A 98 37.53 -8.47 9.36
CA LYS A 98 38.14 -7.80 10.53
C LYS A 98 37.68 -8.44 11.84
N ASN A 99 36.40 -8.77 11.98
CA ASN A 99 35.91 -9.46 13.17
C ASN A 99 36.57 -10.86 13.31
N LEU A 100 36.65 -11.63 12.23
CA LEU A 100 37.31 -12.94 12.21
C LEU A 100 38.80 -12.85 12.62
N LEU A 101 39.53 -11.83 12.17
CA LEU A 101 40.94 -11.60 12.54
C LEU A 101 41.13 -11.18 14.00
N HIS A 102 40.12 -10.58 14.64
CA HIS A 102 40.13 -10.40 16.10
C HIS A 102 39.92 -11.73 16.86
N MET A 103 39.29 -12.74 16.24
CA MET A 103 39.03 -14.06 16.83
C MET A 103 40.15 -15.09 16.54
N THR A 104 40.91 -14.89 15.47
CA THR A 104 42.01 -15.76 15.01
C THR A 104 43.32 -15.45 15.74
N CYS A 105 44.08 -16.45 16.21
CA CYS A 105 45.42 -16.22 16.76
C CYS A 105 46.50 -16.19 15.66
N PHE A 106 47.32 -15.14 15.64
CA PHE A 106 48.39 -14.93 14.65
C PHE A 106 49.67 -15.75 14.90
N HIS A 107 49.62 -16.77 15.79
CA HIS A 107 50.79 -17.58 16.17
C HIS A 107 50.52 -19.09 16.11
N CYS A 108 49.35 -19.54 16.59
CA CYS A 108 48.94 -20.95 16.50
C CYS A 108 47.90 -21.21 15.39
N HIS A 109 47.44 -20.17 14.69
CA HIS A 109 46.47 -20.26 13.59
C HIS A 109 45.20 -21.05 13.96
N LYS A 110 44.73 -20.84 15.19
CA LYS A 110 43.47 -21.36 15.75
C LYS A 110 42.62 -20.21 16.29
N PHE A 111 41.36 -20.46 16.61
CA PHE A 111 40.54 -19.49 17.33
C PHE A 111 41.10 -19.21 18.74
N ARG A 112 40.76 -18.04 19.28
CA ARG A 112 41.25 -17.54 20.59
C ARG A 112 40.34 -17.93 21.77
N LEU A 113 39.25 -18.67 21.52
CA LEU A 113 38.37 -19.29 22.52
C LEU A 113 38.91 -20.67 22.91
N ASN A 114 38.37 -21.28 23.98
CA ASN A 114 38.65 -22.69 24.28
C ASN A 114 38.13 -23.57 23.15
N ARG A 115 38.86 -24.63 22.81
CA ARG A 115 38.43 -25.67 21.86
C ARG A 115 37.00 -26.18 22.16
N GLU A 116 36.71 -26.52 23.41
CA GLU A 116 35.38 -26.97 23.87
C GLU A 116 34.23 -25.98 23.58
N GLN A 117 34.53 -24.68 23.44
CA GLN A 117 33.55 -23.67 23.06
C GLN A 117 33.38 -23.57 21.53
N VAL A 118 34.45 -23.83 20.77
CA VAL A 118 34.40 -23.87 19.30
C VAL A 118 33.73 -25.16 18.82
N ASP A 119 34.09 -26.31 19.42
CA ASP A 119 33.45 -27.59 19.16
C ASP A 119 31.95 -27.50 19.49
N ARG A 120 31.55 -27.00 20.67
CA ARG A 120 30.13 -26.77 21.00
C ARG A 120 29.40 -25.90 19.98
N TYR A 121 29.96 -24.75 19.59
CA TYR A 121 29.35 -23.90 18.55
C TYR A 121 29.31 -24.56 17.16
N THR A 122 30.16 -25.54 16.90
CA THR A 122 30.13 -26.34 15.69
C THR A 122 29.00 -27.37 15.76
N ASP A 123 28.87 -28.05 16.90
CA ASP A 123 27.86 -29.08 17.15
C ASP A 123 26.43 -28.48 17.21
N GLU A 124 26.26 -27.29 17.82
CA GLU A 124 25.03 -26.47 17.76
C GLU A 124 24.59 -26.19 16.31
N LEU A 125 25.54 -25.78 15.45
CA LEU A 125 25.28 -25.49 14.04
C LEU A 125 25.00 -26.77 13.24
N GLU A 126 25.71 -27.87 13.49
CA GLU A 126 25.46 -29.17 12.85
C GLU A 126 24.08 -29.76 13.24
N LEU A 127 23.56 -29.47 14.44
CA LEU A 127 22.19 -29.82 14.84
C LEU A 127 21.15 -28.96 14.10
N LEU A 128 21.36 -27.64 14.01
CA LEU A 128 20.46 -26.73 13.27
C LEU A 128 20.40 -27.04 11.76
N VAL A 129 21.50 -27.52 11.16
CA VAL A 129 21.54 -28.04 9.78
C VAL A 129 20.65 -29.28 9.61
N LYS A 130 20.66 -30.20 10.57
CA LYS A 130 19.82 -31.42 10.55
C LYS A 130 18.33 -31.11 10.72
N GLY A 131 18.01 -29.93 11.28
CA GLY A 131 16.66 -29.46 11.60
C GLY A 131 16.35 -29.42 13.10
N ASP A 132 17.29 -29.80 13.96
CA ASP A 132 17.03 -30.00 15.39
C ASP A 132 17.31 -28.74 16.21
N ILE A 133 16.30 -27.87 16.30
CA ILE A 133 16.36 -26.62 17.07
C ILE A 133 16.31 -26.90 18.59
N ALA A 134 15.69 -27.99 19.03
CA ALA A 134 15.51 -28.31 20.44
C ALA A 134 16.83 -28.75 21.08
N HIS A 135 17.51 -29.74 20.51
CA HIS A 135 18.80 -30.21 21.01
C HIS A 135 19.89 -29.14 20.88
N ALA A 136 19.85 -28.30 19.84
CA ALA A 136 20.76 -27.16 19.71
C ALA A 136 20.64 -26.17 20.87
N LYS A 137 19.42 -25.87 21.35
CA LYS A 137 19.20 -24.98 22.51
C LYS A 137 19.53 -25.64 23.83
N ASN A 138 19.21 -26.92 24.01
CA ASN A 138 19.58 -27.67 25.20
C ASN A 138 21.13 -27.71 25.40
N LEU A 139 21.93 -27.54 24.33
CA LEU A 139 23.39 -27.41 24.38
C LEU A 139 23.90 -26.04 24.87
N GLU A 140 23.09 -24.98 24.80
CA GLU A 140 23.40 -23.66 25.36
C GLU A 140 23.22 -23.66 26.88
N ASP A 141 22.08 -24.19 27.37
CA ASP A 141 21.77 -24.32 28.80
C ASP A 141 22.64 -25.37 29.51
N SER A 142 23.00 -26.46 28.82
CA SER A 142 23.84 -27.53 29.40
C SER A 142 25.29 -27.07 29.58
N GLY A 143 25.72 -27.00 30.84
CA GLY A 143 27.04 -26.54 31.29
C GLY A 143 28.26 -27.36 30.85
N GLY A 144 28.15 -28.25 29.86
CA GLY A 144 29.22 -29.05 29.28
C GLY A 144 28.96 -30.55 29.31
N LYS A 145 29.28 -31.22 28.19
CA LYS A 145 29.17 -32.67 27.93
C LYS A 145 27.78 -33.30 28.11
N VAL A 146 27.19 -33.67 26.98
CA VAL A 146 26.55 -34.98 26.84
C VAL A 146 27.60 -35.90 26.21
N LEU A 147 27.80 -37.10 26.76
CA LEU A 147 28.52 -38.17 26.06
C LEU A 147 27.54 -38.83 25.10
N LEU A 148 28.00 -39.22 23.91
CA LEU A 148 27.27 -40.18 23.09
C LEU A 148 27.42 -41.54 23.76
N GLU A 149 26.40 -41.96 24.49
CA GLU A 149 26.27 -43.33 24.95
C GLU A 149 25.73 -44.16 23.78
N GLU A 150 26.56 -45.07 23.27
CA GLU A 150 26.18 -46.04 22.24
C GLU A 150 25.40 -47.19 22.91
N ASP A 151 24.09 -46.98 23.12
CA ASP A 151 23.21 -47.98 23.74
C ASP A 151 23.08 -49.23 22.84
N ASP A 152 23.84 -50.27 23.18
CA ASP A 152 23.87 -51.53 22.43
C ASP A 152 22.79 -52.51 22.91
N LYS A 153 21.74 -52.66 22.10
CA LYS A 153 20.76 -53.78 22.05
C LYS A 153 20.16 -54.27 23.38
N THR A 154 18.88 -53.95 23.61
CA THR A 154 17.92 -54.92 24.18
C THR A 154 16.55 -54.88 23.51
N GLU A 155 16.16 -56.06 23.01
CA GLU A 155 14.80 -56.57 22.73
C GLU A 155 13.83 -55.76 21.85
N ALA A 156 12.89 -56.46 21.23
CA ALA A 156 12.09 -55.94 20.12
C ALA A 156 10.58 -56.03 20.38
N THR A 157 9.86 -55.04 19.87
CA THR A 157 8.46 -55.21 19.42
C THR A 157 8.23 -54.46 18.11
N SER A 158 7.34 -55.00 17.29
CA SER A 158 7.15 -54.68 15.87
C SER A 158 6.68 -53.25 15.58
N GLY A 159 7.32 -52.60 14.60
CA GLY A 159 6.86 -51.35 13.97
C GLY A 159 7.74 -51.00 12.76
N ASP A 160 7.15 -50.93 11.56
CA ASP A 160 7.82 -50.96 10.26
C ASP A 160 9.04 -50.04 10.08
N LYS A 161 10.18 -50.63 9.70
CA LYS A 161 11.34 -49.90 9.15
C LYS A 161 11.12 -49.63 7.67
N SER A 162 10.51 -48.49 7.33
CA SER A 162 10.63 -47.93 5.99
C SER A 162 12.05 -47.39 5.76
N THR A 163 12.74 -47.92 4.76
CA THR A 163 14.05 -47.40 4.33
C THR A 163 13.87 -46.12 3.54
N CYS A 164 13.71 -44.99 4.23
CA CYS A 164 13.59 -43.68 3.59
C CYS A 164 14.96 -43.17 3.11
N SER A 165 15.45 -43.76 2.02
CA SER A 165 16.70 -43.40 1.36
C SER A 165 16.47 -42.33 0.27
N GLU A 166 15.95 -41.17 0.66
CA GLU A 166 15.80 -40.03 -0.25
C GLU A 166 16.20 -38.73 0.46
N SER A 167 17.14 -37.99 -0.15
CA SER A 167 17.60 -36.70 0.33
C SER A 167 16.66 -35.60 -0.14
N GLU A 168 15.46 -35.55 0.45
CA GLU A 168 14.52 -34.45 0.21
C GLU A 168 15.19 -33.09 0.45
N ASN A 169 14.95 -32.13 -0.46
CA ASN A 169 15.48 -30.77 -0.37
C ASN A 169 14.82 -30.00 0.81
N LYS A 170 15.28 -30.26 2.05
CA LYS A 170 14.77 -29.62 3.26
C LYS A 170 14.89 -28.10 3.19
N THR A 171 13.76 -27.45 2.94
CA THR A 171 13.63 -25.99 2.97
C THR A 171 13.91 -25.46 4.37
N TRP A 172 14.88 -24.53 4.46
CA TRP A 172 15.26 -23.92 5.73
C TRP A 172 14.18 -23.01 6.27
N THR A 173 13.75 -23.23 7.51
CA THR A 173 12.79 -22.36 8.19
C THR A 173 13.43 -21.04 8.62
N SER A 174 12.60 -19.99 8.67
CA SER A 174 12.96 -18.67 9.21
C SER A 174 13.47 -18.71 10.65
N ILE A 175 13.05 -19.73 11.43
CA ILE A 175 13.53 -19.96 12.80
C ILE A 175 14.97 -20.47 12.80
N GLN A 176 15.30 -21.52 12.03
CA GLN A 176 16.68 -22.02 11.91
C GLN A 176 17.66 -20.92 11.48
N LEU A 177 17.28 -20.13 10.46
CA LEU A 177 18.09 -19.02 9.97
C LEU A 177 18.36 -17.97 11.05
N LYS A 178 17.35 -17.64 11.86
CA LYS A 178 17.48 -16.68 12.97
C LYS A 178 18.44 -17.17 14.05
N GLU A 179 18.35 -18.45 14.44
CA GLU A 179 19.24 -19.00 15.48
C GLU A 179 20.69 -19.16 14.99
N VAL A 180 20.90 -19.60 13.74
CA VAL A 180 22.24 -19.65 13.12
C VAL A 180 22.89 -18.26 13.07
N LEU A 181 22.14 -17.22 12.70
CA LEU A 181 22.63 -15.83 12.73
C LEU A 181 22.89 -15.32 14.15
N SER A 182 22.11 -15.77 15.15
CA SER A 182 22.35 -15.49 16.57
C SER A 182 23.68 -16.09 17.05
N ILE A 183 23.93 -17.36 16.73
CA ILE A 183 25.18 -18.07 17.05
C ILE A 183 26.39 -17.36 16.45
N PHE A 184 26.37 -17.06 15.14
CA PHE A 184 27.48 -16.33 14.50
C PHE A 184 27.69 -14.93 15.10
N ALA A 185 26.61 -14.21 15.44
CA ALA A 185 26.71 -12.92 16.10
C ALA A 185 27.28 -13.03 17.52
N ASN A 186 26.94 -14.08 18.27
CA ASN A 186 27.43 -14.30 19.64
C ASN A 186 28.89 -14.77 19.65
N PHE A 187 29.28 -15.64 18.72
CA PHE A 187 30.68 -16.02 18.47
C PHE A 187 31.53 -14.77 18.19
N MET A 188 31.16 -13.97 17.19
CA MET A 188 31.90 -12.76 16.78
C MET A 188 31.99 -11.65 17.85
N LYS A 189 31.16 -11.69 18.90
CA LYS A 189 31.23 -10.77 20.05
C LYS A 189 32.29 -11.19 21.09
N LYS A 190 32.61 -12.48 21.25
CA LYS A 190 33.42 -13.04 22.36
C LYS A 190 34.93 -12.75 22.24
N ARG A 191 35.30 -11.46 22.32
CA ARG A 191 36.68 -10.95 22.12
C ARG A 191 37.62 -11.23 23.30
N GLN A 192 38.27 -12.40 23.28
CA GLN A 192 39.35 -12.72 24.22
C GLN A 192 40.58 -11.79 24.08
N LYS A 193 41.37 -11.65 25.17
CA LYS A 193 42.59 -10.81 25.20
C LYS A 193 43.90 -11.61 24.99
N LYS A 194 43.96 -12.87 25.42
CA LYS A 194 45.02 -13.84 25.07
C LYS A 194 44.42 -14.93 24.18
N CYS A 195 45.24 -15.71 23.48
CA CYS A 195 44.83 -17.02 22.97
C CYS A 195 44.88 -18.03 24.11
N THR A 196 43.85 -18.84 24.28
CA THR A 196 43.76 -19.90 25.30
C THR A 196 44.70 -21.07 25.01
N HIS A 197 44.90 -21.42 23.74
CA HIS A 197 45.80 -22.50 23.32
C HIS A 197 47.29 -22.21 23.53
N CYS A 198 47.78 -21.04 23.09
CA CYS A 198 49.22 -20.73 23.12
C CYS A 198 49.60 -19.58 24.07
N ASN A 199 48.66 -19.06 24.88
CA ASN A 199 48.80 -17.95 25.84
C ASN A 199 49.29 -16.58 25.30
N LYS A 200 49.74 -16.50 24.05
CA LYS A 200 50.19 -15.27 23.37
C LYS A 200 49.05 -14.26 23.16
N LYS A 201 49.43 -12.98 23.08
CA LYS A 201 48.57 -11.84 22.70
C LYS A 201 48.78 -11.53 21.21
N ASN A 202 47.68 -11.32 20.47
CA ASN A 202 47.74 -10.71 19.14
C ASN A 202 48.09 -9.20 19.25
N PRO A 203 48.68 -8.59 18.19
CA PRO A 203 48.73 -7.13 18.06
C PRO A 203 47.31 -6.54 17.96
N LYS A 204 47.17 -5.25 18.30
CA LYS A 204 45.92 -4.49 18.11
C LYS A 204 45.73 -4.22 16.61
N ILE A 205 44.61 -4.65 16.05
CA ILE A 205 44.27 -4.40 14.64
C ILE A 205 43.42 -3.13 14.55
N SER A 206 43.86 -2.17 13.74
CA SER A 206 43.16 -0.92 13.44
C SER A 206 42.96 -0.74 11.93
N HIS A 207 42.00 0.11 11.55
CA HIS A 207 41.72 0.47 10.15
C HIS A 207 41.57 2.00 10.02
N PRO A 208 42.59 2.74 9.55
CA PRO A 208 42.45 4.18 9.30
C PRO A 208 41.68 4.46 8.00
N ILE A 209 41.68 3.50 7.07
CA ILE A 209 41.00 3.55 5.77
C ILE A 209 40.20 2.25 5.63
N TYR A 210 39.00 2.32 5.04
CA TYR A 210 38.23 1.12 4.72
C TYR A 210 39.01 0.24 3.71
N GLY A 211 39.08 -1.06 3.93
CA GLY A 211 39.94 -1.95 3.13
C GLY A 211 41.43 -1.87 3.45
N TRP A 212 41.89 -1.21 4.52
CA TRP A 212 43.31 -1.24 4.92
C TRP A 212 43.50 -1.49 6.42
N LEU A 213 44.48 -2.32 6.76
CA LEU A 213 44.74 -2.78 8.13
C LEU A 213 46.12 -2.34 8.62
N ILE A 214 46.20 -1.95 9.90
CA ILE A 214 47.43 -1.64 10.63
C ILE A 214 47.45 -2.48 11.90
N LYS A 215 48.54 -3.23 12.10
CA LYS A 215 48.87 -3.97 13.31
C LYS A 215 49.75 -3.10 14.21
N ASP A 216 49.28 -2.85 15.43
CA ASP A 216 49.97 -2.07 16.45
C ASP A 216 50.39 -3.01 17.59
N ALA A 217 51.70 -3.05 17.88
CA ALA A 217 52.31 -4.04 18.76
C ALA A 217 52.73 -3.41 20.09
N ASP A 218 51.88 -3.50 21.12
CA ASP A 218 52.22 -3.05 22.47
C ASP A 218 53.54 -3.70 22.94
N ILE A 219 54.48 -2.89 23.44
CA ILE A 219 55.77 -3.37 24.00
C ILE A 219 55.53 -4.41 25.11
N SER A 220 54.47 -4.24 25.91
CA SER A 220 54.03 -5.18 26.97
C SER A 220 53.31 -6.43 26.46
N ALA A 221 52.96 -6.47 25.17
CA ALA A 221 52.52 -7.69 24.48
C ALA A 221 53.70 -8.42 23.85
N VAL A 222 54.63 -7.70 23.22
CA VAL A 222 55.87 -8.29 22.67
C VAL A 222 56.67 -9.03 23.75
N ARG A 223 56.96 -8.37 24.88
CA ARG A 223 57.64 -9.01 26.03
C ARG A 223 56.87 -10.21 26.58
N ALA A 224 55.54 -10.11 26.70
CA ALA A 224 54.71 -11.20 27.21
C ALA A 224 54.67 -12.41 26.25
N ASN A 225 54.79 -12.19 24.94
CA ASN A 225 54.86 -13.26 23.95
C ASN A 225 56.23 -13.93 23.97
N ALA A 226 57.33 -13.18 24.03
CA ALA A 226 58.69 -13.75 24.15
C ALA A 226 58.85 -14.64 25.41
N ILE A 227 58.25 -14.22 26.53
CA ILE A 227 58.19 -15.02 27.77
C ILE A 227 57.31 -16.29 27.61
N ALA A 228 56.29 -16.26 26.76
CA ALA A 228 55.48 -17.45 26.45
C ALA A 228 56.21 -18.41 25.50
N ASP A 229 56.94 -17.90 24.52
CA ASP A 229 57.81 -18.69 23.63
C ASP A 229 58.90 -19.43 24.42
N ALA A 230 59.59 -18.74 25.33
CA ALA A 230 60.59 -19.34 26.23
C ALA A 230 60.05 -20.50 27.08
N LYS A 231 58.74 -20.50 27.38
CA LYS A 231 58.08 -21.59 28.11
C LYS A 231 57.64 -22.73 27.22
N LEU A 232 57.23 -22.45 25.97
CA LEU A 232 56.85 -23.47 25.00
C LEU A 232 58.05 -24.28 24.49
N SER A 233 59.24 -23.67 24.43
CA SER A 233 60.49 -24.36 24.09
C SER A 233 61.05 -25.28 25.19
N GLY A 234 60.37 -25.42 26.34
CA GLY A 234 60.82 -26.24 27.47
C GLY A 234 60.48 -27.73 27.36
N ASP A 235 59.42 -28.08 26.62
CA ASP A 235 58.91 -29.46 26.51
C ASP A 235 59.23 -30.07 25.13
N VAL A 236 60.50 -30.41 24.91
CA VAL A 236 60.91 -31.35 23.85
C VAL A 236 61.49 -32.59 24.52
N ARG A 237 60.67 -33.63 24.65
CA ARG A 237 61.15 -34.94 25.14
C ARG A 237 62.03 -35.57 24.06
N PHE A 238 63.23 -36.00 24.44
CA PHE A 238 64.00 -36.95 23.63
C PHE A 238 63.17 -38.21 23.39
N HIS A 239 63.19 -38.71 22.16
CA HIS A 239 62.83 -40.09 21.87
C HIS A 239 64.07 -40.75 21.26
N ASP A 240 64.51 -41.85 21.87
CA ASP A 240 65.68 -42.61 21.42
C ASP A 240 65.30 -43.43 20.17
N SER A 241 66.24 -43.51 19.23
CA SER A 241 66.16 -44.29 17.98
C SER A 241 67.58 -44.56 17.48
N ARG A 242 68.06 -45.79 17.66
CA ARG A 242 69.28 -46.28 16.99
C ARG A 242 68.94 -46.70 15.58
N GLU A 243 69.75 -46.31 14.58
CA GLU A 243 70.47 -47.20 13.67
C GLU A 243 71.25 -46.45 12.57
N THR A 244 72.35 -47.06 12.12
CA THR A 244 73.13 -46.85 10.87
C THR A 244 72.96 -45.55 10.05
N GLY A 245 74.00 -44.77 9.69
CA GLY A 245 75.45 -44.89 9.91
C GLY A 245 76.25 -44.26 8.74
N VAL A 246 77.59 -44.09 8.88
CA VAL A 246 78.56 -43.73 7.80
C VAL A 246 78.44 -42.27 7.25
N SER A 247 79.48 -41.43 7.12
CA SER A 247 80.90 -41.45 7.59
C SER A 247 81.60 -40.09 7.39
N GLY A 248 82.54 -39.74 8.28
CA GLY A 248 83.67 -38.80 8.01
C GLY A 248 83.35 -37.30 7.95
N LEU A 249 84.30 -36.38 8.13
CA LEU A 249 85.73 -36.48 8.51
C LEU A 249 86.14 -35.23 9.32
N ASP A 250 87.04 -35.40 10.31
CA ASP A 250 88.22 -34.58 10.69
C ASP A 250 88.05 -33.04 10.95
N GLU A 251 88.82 -32.30 11.77
CA GLU A 251 89.98 -32.44 12.69
C GLU A 251 89.92 -31.17 13.61
N GLU A 252 90.40 -31.02 14.86
CA GLU A 252 90.76 -31.91 16.00
C GLU A 252 91.06 -30.99 17.24
N LEU A 253 91.71 -31.52 18.30
CA LEU A 253 92.53 -30.92 19.39
C LEU A 253 92.58 -29.37 19.59
N THR A 254 92.61 -28.81 20.82
CA THR A 254 93.34 -29.24 22.04
C THR A 254 92.64 -28.84 23.36
N SER A 255 93.00 -29.52 24.46
CA SER A 255 92.84 -29.04 25.86
C SER A 255 94.17 -29.25 26.63
N PRO A 256 94.44 -28.55 27.75
CA PRO A 256 93.99 -29.05 29.07
C PRO A 256 93.69 -27.95 30.13
N GLY A 257 93.10 -28.31 31.27
CA GLY A 257 93.04 -27.40 32.44
C GLY A 257 91.96 -27.65 33.50
N THR A 258 92.31 -28.38 34.56
CA THR A 258 91.65 -28.51 35.88
C THR A 258 91.18 -27.19 36.53
N SER A 259 90.22 -27.11 37.48
CA SER A 259 89.15 -28.02 37.95
C SER A 259 88.42 -27.40 39.17
N SER A 260 87.08 -27.48 39.28
CA SER A 260 86.31 -27.60 40.56
C SER A 260 84.79 -27.60 40.30
N ARG A 261 83.97 -28.04 41.28
CA ARG A 261 82.52 -28.29 41.10
C ARG A 261 81.67 -27.24 41.83
N GLY A 262 80.70 -26.67 41.11
CA GLY A 262 79.65 -25.81 41.67
C GLY A 262 78.49 -25.66 40.69
N SER A 263 77.58 -26.63 40.65
CA SER A 263 76.51 -26.69 39.64
C SER A 263 75.27 -25.92 40.07
N THR A 264 75.12 -24.70 39.55
CA THR A 264 73.84 -23.98 39.50
C THR A 264 73.20 -24.20 38.13
N ASN A 265 71.91 -24.53 38.09
CA ASN A 265 71.19 -24.77 36.84
C ASN A 265 71.05 -23.47 36.02
N GLU A 266 71.76 -23.38 34.90
CA GLU A 266 71.56 -22.32 33.91
C GLU A 266 70.21 -22.45 33.22
N THR A 267 69.21 -21.73 33.73
CA THR A 267 68.08 -21.34 32.90
C THR A 267 68.62 -20.40 31.82
N ARG A 268 68.63 -20.86 30.56
CA ARG A 268 69.00 -20.04 29.39
C ARG A 268 68.08 -18.81 29.33
N ARG A 269 68.55 -17.69 29.88
CA ARG A 269 67.91 -16.39 29.70
C ARG A 269 68.07 -16.00 28.23
N ILE A 270 66.96 -15.73 27.56
CA ILE A 270 66.99 -14.99 26.29
C ILE A 270 67.75 -13.70 26.55
N SER A 271 68.72 -13.36 25.70
CA SER A 271 69.54 -12.17 25.91
C SER A 271 68.66 -10.92 25.91
N ASP A 272 68.93 -10.00 26.85
CA ASP A 272 68.20 -8.73 26.89
C ASP A 272 68.34 -7.97 25.56
N ASP A 273 69.40 -8.20 24.80
CA ASP A 273 69.63 -7.61 23.48
C ASP A 273 68.68 -8.15 22.40
N THR A 274 68.39 -9.45 22.34
CA THR A 274 67.34 -9.95 21.43
C THR A 274 65.95 -9.45 21.84
N ILE A 275 65.70 -9.24 23.13
CA ILE A 275 64.47 -8.58 23.61
C ILE A 275 64.45 -7.09 23.23
N LYS A 276 65.58 -6.37 23.31
CA LYS A 276 65.73 -4.99 22.84
C LYS A 276 65.48 -4.89 21.33
N GLU A 277 66.02 -5.79 20.52
CA GLU A 277 65.79 -5.82 19.06
C GLU A 277 64.33 -6.08 18.71
N MET A 278 63.70 -7.08 19.34
CA MET A 278 62.26 -7.34 19.14
C MET A 278 61.40 -6.13 19.53
N VAL A 279 61.78 -5.40 20.59
CA VAL A 279 61.11 -4.17 21.03
C VAL A 279 61.42 -2.97 20.12
N ALA A 280 62.65 -2.82 19.61
CA ALA A 280 63.02 -1.80 18.62
C ALA A 280 62.28 -2.01 17.29
N SER A 281 61.97 -3.27 16.96
CA SER A 281 61.11 -3.61 15.82
C SER A 281 59.62 -3.34 16.06
N SER A 282 59.19 -2.98 17.28
CA SER A 282 57.77 -2.87 17.65
C SER A 282 57.18 -1.47 17.41
N GLY A 283 55.94 -1.44 16.92
CA GLY A 283 55.24 -0.22 16.54
C GLY A 283 54.14 -0.50 15.50
N LYS A 284 53.60 0.57 14.89
CA LYS A 284 52.55 0.48 13.87
C LYS A 284 53.11 -0.01 12.54
N LYS A 285 52.78 -1.23 12.16
CA LYS A 285 53.10 -1.82 10.85
C LYS A 285 51.83 -2.02 10.04
N HIS A 286 51.91 -1.97 8.71
CA HIS A 286 50.79 -2.39 7.86
C HIS A 286 50.59 -3.91 7.97
N LEU A 287 49.34 -4.35 7.83
CA LEU A 287 48.95 -5.75 7.79
C LEU A 287 48.43 -6.02 6.36
N LEU A 288 49.28 -6.63 5.53
CA LEU A 288 49.08 -6.74 4.08
C LEU A 288 48.11 -7.87 3.74
N ALA A 289 47.41 -7.75 2.60
CA ALA A 289 46.46 -8.79 2.17
C ALA A 289 47.11 -10.18 2.05
N THR A 290 48.36 -10.25 1.57
CA THR A 290 49.14 -11.50 1.50
C THR A 290 49.47 -12.10 2.87
N GLU A 291 49.78 -11.29 3.88
CA GLU A 291 50.01 -11.77 5.25
C GLU A 291 48.70 -12.34 5.84
N VAL A 292 47.58 -11.65 5.59
CA VAL A 292 46.24 -12.08 6.07
C VAL A 292 45.78 -13.35 5.34
N GLU A 293 46.05 -13.48 4.04
CA GLU A 293 45.72 -14.66 3.24
C GLU A 293 46.41 -15.91 3.80
N SER A 294 47.70 -15.83 4.16
CA SER A 294 48.39 -16.94 4.84
C SER A 294 47.79 -17.25 6.21
N ILE A 295 47.52 -16.23 7.04
CA ILE A 295 46.95 -16.43 8.39
C ILE A 295 45.61 -17.16 8.33
N LEU A 296 44.73 -16.81 7.37
CA LEU A 296 43.44 -17.49 7.20
C LEU A 296 43.57 -18.86 6.54
N LYS A 297 44.49 -19.03 5.58
CA LYS A 297 44.75 -20.33 4.94
C LYS A 297 45.17 -21.39 5.96
N ASP A 298 45.95 -21.01 6.97
CA ASP A 298 46.34 -21.92 8.05
C ASP A 298 45.22 -22.11 9.09
N LEU A 299 44.36 -21.11 9.32
CA LEU A 299 43.14 -21.30 10.13
C LEU A 299 42.16 -22.30 9.51
N TRP A 300 41.91 -22.21 8.20
CA TRP A 300 41.01 -23.14 7.47
C TRP A 300 41.53 -24.59 7.46
N LYS A 301 42.85 -24.80 7.59
CA LYS A 301 43.43 -26.15 7.83
C LYS A 301 43.15 -26.62 9.26
N ASN A 302 43.33 -25.75 10.25
CA ASN A 302 43.35 -26.11 11.67
C ASN A 302 41.98 -26.22 12.34
N GLU A 303 40.97 -25.51 11.83
CA GLU A 303 39.62 -25.37 12.41
C GLU A 303 38.53 -25.65 11.35
N ALA A 304 38.78 -26.64 10.49
CA ALA A 304 38.01 -26.88 9.26
C ALA A 304 36.49 -27.01 9.47
N ARG A 305 36.00 -27.75 10.49
CA ARG A 305 34.56 -27.98 10.73
C ARG A 305 33.77 -26.65 10.80
N PHE A 306 34.17 -25.77 11.73
CA PHE A 306 33.51 -24.47 11.92
C PHE A 306 33.71 -23.55 10.71
N CYS A 307 34.90 -23.57 10.09
CA CYS A 307 35.18 -22.76 8.90
C CYS A 307 34.36 -23.19 7.67
N MET A 308 33.98 -24.47 7.54
CA MET A 308 33.08 -24.95 6.49
C MET A 308 31.66 -24.42 6.70
N LEU A 309 31.11 -24.52 7.92
CA LEU A 309 29.80 -23.98 8.30
C LEU A 309 29.71 -22.45 8.16
N LEU A 310 30.82 -21.74 8.42
CA LEU A 310 30.90 -20.28 8.25
C LEU A 310 30.83 -19.84 6.77
N CYS A 311 31.24 -20.70 5.83
CA CYS A 311 31.18 -20.44 4.39
C CYS A 311 29.88 -20.94 3.75
N ASP A 312 29.38 -22.10 4.20
CA ASP A 312 28.17 -22.75 3.72
C ASP A 312 27.46 -23.41 4.91
N PHE A 313 26.53 -22.67 5.53
CA PHE A 313 25.73 -23.15 6.65
C PHE A 313 24.55 -24.02 6.21
N GLN A 314 24.26 -24.14 4.90
CA GLN A 314 23.18 -25.00 4.38
C GLN A 314 23.69 -26.36 3.89
N GLN A 315 25.01 -26.50 3.73
CA GLN A 315 25.78 -27.69 3.35
C GLN A 315 25.54 -28.30 1.96
N ASN A 316 24.44 -27.98 1.27
CA ASN A 316 23.88 -28.77 0.17
C ASN A 316 24.74 -29.01 -1.09
N THR A 317 25.74 -28.18 -1.44
CA THR A 317 26.23 -28.14 -2.86
C THR A 317 27.74 -28.25 -3.13
N LEU A 318 28.64 -28.00 -2.18
CA LEU A 318 30.08 -27.87 -2.47
C LEU A 318 30.94 -29.06 -1.99
N ASN A 319 31.94 -29.46 -2.78
CA ASN A 319 32.85 -30.54 -2.43
C ASN A 319 33.75 -30.17 -1.23
N VAL A 320 34.20 -31.18 -0.49
CA VAL A 320 35.12 -31.02 0.66
C VAL A 320 36.43 -30.31 0.28
N SER A 321 36.85 -30.38 -1.00
CA SER A 321 38.01 -29.64 -1.53
C SER A 321 37.75 -28.14 -1.69
N GLU A 322 36.55 -27.77 -2.15
CA GLU A 322 36.15 -26.38 -2.41
C GLU A 322 35.86 -25.66 -1.10
N LYS A 323 35.14 -26.32 -0.17
CA LYS A 323 34.88 -25.80 1.18
C LYS A 323 36.18 -25.51 1.97
N LYS A 324 37.29 -26.19 1.65
CA LYS A 324 38.65 -25.91 2.22
C LYS A 324 39.33 -24.65 1.66
N ARG A 325 38.92 -24.13 0.50
CA ARG A 325 39.42 -22.84 -0.05
C ARG A 325 38.59 -21.63 0.37
N GLY A 326 37.57 -21.80 1.22
CA GLY A 326 36.62 -20.74 1.60
C GLY A 326 37.21 -19.43 2.13
N TYR A 327 38.47 -19.40 2.58
CA TYR A 327 39.16 -18.15 2.93
C TYR A 327 39.37 -17.19 1.74
N GLU A 328 39.34 -17.68 0.50
CA GLU A 328 39.67 -16.90 -0.70
C GLU A 328 38.61 -15.81 -1.01
N MET A 329 37.35 -15.98 -0.58
CA MET A 329 36.27 -14.99 -0.76
C MET A 329 36.56 -13.60 -0.16
N PHE A 330 37.44 -13.53 0.84
CA PHE A 330 37.81 -12.28 1.52
C PHE A 330 38.81 -11.43 0.72
N PHE A 331 39.34 -11.96 -0.38
CA PHE A 331 40.36 -11.35 -1.22
C PHE A 331 39.85 -11.16 -2.65
N LEU A 332 40.52 -10.29 -3.40
CA LEU A 332 40.31 -10.11 -4.84
C LEU A 332 41.68 -10.12 -5.53
N LYS A 333 41.92 -11.08 -6.44
CA LYS A 333 43.10 -11.11 -7.32
C LYS A 333 42.70 -10.81 -8.76
N ASN A 334 41.50 -11.23 -9.17
CA ASN A 334 40.88 -10.83 -10.44
C ASN A 334 39.59 -10.04 -10.19
N LEU A 335 39.32 -9.04 -11.03
CA LEU A 335 38.10 -8.23 -11.02
C LEU A 335 37.32 -8.46 -12.32
N LEU A 336 36.10 -8.99 -12.22
CA LEU A 336 35.23 -9.24 -13.36
C LEU A 336 34.69 -7.92 -13.95
N VAL A 337 34.75 -7.78 -15.28
CA VAL A 337 34.30 -6.60 -16.03
C VAL A 337 33.04 -6.97 -16.82
N ALA A 338 31.94 -6.24 -16.57
CA ALA A 338 30.65 -6.49 -17.22
C ALA A 338 30.70 -6.26 -18.75
N PRO A 339 29.93 -7.01 -19.56
CA PRO A 339 29.85 -6.82 -21.01
C PRO A 339 29.53 -5.39 -21.47
N ASN A 340 29.93 -5.04 -22.69
CA ASN A 340 29.72 -3.71 -23.27
C ASN A 340 28.22 -3.33 -23.32
N ARG A 341 27.33 -4.31 -23.55
CA ARG A 341 25.86 -4.18 -23.54
C ARG A 341 25.29 -3.59 -22.23
N PHE A 342 26.00 -3.75 -21.10
CA PHE A 342 25.59 -3.19 -19.80
C PHE A 342 26.34 -1.90 -19.41
N ARG A 343 27.26 -1.42 -20.25
CA ARG A 343 28.04 -0.19 -20.05
C ARG A 343 28.01 0.75 -21.27
N PRO A 344 26.85 0.97 -21.93
CA PRO A 344 26.79 1.74 -23.18
C PRO A 344 27.11 3.22 -22.98
N SER A 345 27.71 3.84 -23.99
CA SER A 345 27.84 5.29 -24.08
C SER A 345 26.48 5.94 -24.37
N ILE A 346 26.22 7.10 -23.75
CA ILE A 346 24.97 7.83 -23.86
C ILE A 346 25.18 9.02 -24.80
N HIS A 347 24.52 9.00 -25.95
CA HIS A 347 24.51 10.13 -26.87
C HIS A 347 23.56 11.22 -26.35
N SER A 348 24.12 12.37 -25.99
CA SER A 348 23.40 13.59 -25.61
C SER A 348 23.50 14.62 -26.75
N SER A 349 22.60 15.60 -26.78
CA SER A 349 22.74 16.79 -27.63
C SER A 349 24.00 17.62 -27.31
N LEU A 350 24.57 17.42 -26.12
CA LEU A 350 25.83 18.02 -25.68
C LEU A 350 27.08 17.15 -25.98
N GLY A 351 26.92 16.03 -26.70
CA GLY A 351 28.01 15.10 -27.05
C GLY A 351 27.84 13.70 -26.46
N ILE A 352 28.85 12.85 -26.67
CA ILE A 352 28.88 11.47 -26.15
C ILE A 352 29.32 11.51 -24.68
N MET A 353 28.43 11.10 -23.77
CA MET A 353 28.75 10.92 -22.36
C MET A 353 28.97 9.44 -22.05
N GLU A 354 30.08 9.10 -21.41
CA GLU A 354 30.43 7.71 -21.12
C GLU A 354 29.75 7.15 -19.87
N HIS A 355 29.56 5.83 -19.83
CA HIS A 355 28.95 5.18 -18.68
C HIS A 355 29.79 5.37 -17.40
N PRO A 356 29.19 5.75 -16.24
CA PRO A 356 29.94 6.00 -14.99
C PRO A 356 30.78 4.84 -14.46
N GLN A 357 30.50 3.60 -14.91
CA GLN A 357 31.33 2.44 -14.59
C GLN A 357 32.65 2.40 -15.39
N ASN A 358 32.71 2.98 -16.59
CA ASN A 358 33.88 2.94 -17.48
C ASN A 358 35.01 3.83 -16.94
N ILE A 359 34.75 5.13 -16.76
CA ILE A 359 34.55 5.65 -15.39
C ILE A 359 35.51 5.09 -14.33
N LEU A 360 34.90 4.48 -13.30
CA LEU A 360 35.60 3.91 -12.15
C LEU A 360 36.55 2.74 -12.50
N LEU A 361 36.23 1.93 -13.52
CA LEU A 361 37.10 0.83 -13.97
C LEU A 361 38.43 1.33 -14.57
N SER A 362 38.44 2.49 -15.23
CA SER A 362 39.69 3.09 -15.75
C SER A 362 40.61 3.48 -14.60
N LYS A 363 40.07 4.16 -13.58
CA LYS A 363 40.81 4.51 -12.35
C LYS A 363 41.34 3.29 -11.59
N VAL A 364 40.70 2.13 -11.69
CA VAL A 364 41.23 0.86 -11.17
C VAL A 364 42.40 0.38 -12.02
N GLN A 365 42.29 0.38 -13.36
CA GLN A 365 43.36 -0.07 -14.24
C GLN A 365 44.58 0.88 -14.27
N GLU A 366 44.36 2.19 -14.20
CA GLU A 366 45.41 3.21 -14.03
C GLU A 366 46.22 2.97 -12.74
N ALA A 367 45.53 2.72 -11.62
CA ALA A 367 46.18 2.41 -10.34
C ALA A 367 46.90 1.06 -10.35
N ASN A 368 46.34 0.06 -11.04
CA ASN A 368 46.93 -1.27 -11.23
C ASN A 368 48.25 -1.18 -12.03
N LEU A 369 48.24 -0.48 -13.17
CA LEU A 369 49.44 -0.25 -13.99
C LEU A 369 50.51 0.56 -13.25
N ALA A 370 50.13 1.62 -12.52
CA ALA A 370 51.06 2.37 -11.69
C ALA A 370 51.69 1.51 -10.58
N LEU A 371 50.93 0.59 -9.99
CA LEU A 371 51.46 -0.38 -9.03
C LEU A 371 52.42 -1.37 -9.71
N GLN A 372 52.08 -1.92 -10.89
CA GLN A 372 52.97 -2.80 -11.67
C GLN A 372 54.32 -2.13 -11.95
N GLN A 373 54.31 -0.90 -12.49
CA GLN A 373 55.51 -0.10 -12.76
C GLN A 373 56.33 0.14 -11.49
N SER A 374 55.69 0.46 -10.35
CA SER A 374 56.40 0.69 -9.09
C SER A 374 57.08 -0.54 -8.51
N ASN A 375 56.69 -1.79 -8.87
CA ASN A 375 57.40 -2.99 -8.42
C ASN A 375 58.80 -3.13 -9.04
N ALA A 376 59.10 -2.40 -10.12
CA ALA A 376 60.43 -2.39 -10.77
C ALA A 376 61.40 -1.36 -10.17
N ALA A 377 60.95 -0.49 -9.24
CA ALA A 377 61.76 0.53 -8.60
C ALA A 377 61.70 0.38 -7.07
N SER A 378 62.86 0.25 -6.41
CA SER A 378 63.02 -0.38 -5.09
C SER A 378 62.40 0.32 -3.86
N ASN A 379 61.51 1.31 -4.04
CA ASN A 379 60.92 2.11 -2.96
C ASN A 379 59.70 1.44 -2.31
N HIS A 380 59.94 0.59 -1.30
CA HIS A 380 58.89 -0.11 -0.53
C HIS A 380 57.74 0.81 -0.04
N MET A 381 58.05 2.03 0.41
CA MET A 381 57.04 3.01 0.86
C MET A 381 56.16 3.54 -0.28
N GLU A 382 56.65 3.60 -1.52
CA GLU A 382 55.83 3.98 -2.66
C GLU A 382 54.91 2.83 -3.07
N VAL A 383 55.42 1.59 -3.14
CA VAL A 383 54.60 0.40 -3.45
C VAL A 383 53.42 0.29 -2.47
N LEU A 384 53.64 0.52 -1.17
CA LEU A 384 52.58 0.57 -0.16
C LEU A 384 51.54 1.65 -0.44
N ARG A 385 51.95 2.85 -0.86
CA ARG A 385 51.05 3.95 -1.20
C ARG A 385 50.22 3.63 -2.46
N ARG A 386 50.86 3.13 -3.52
CA ARG A 386 50.18 2.73 -4.76
C ARG A 386 49.16 1.60 -4.50
N TRP A 387 49.48 0.65 -3.63
CA TRP A 387 48.56 -0.42 -3.21
C TRP A 387 47.35 0.12 -2.42
N MET A 388 47.55 1.08 -1.50
CA MET A 388 46.46 1.78 -0.81
C MET A 388 45.56 2.57 -1.77
N ASP A 389 46.14 3.23 -2.77
CA ASP A 389 45.38 3.97 -3.78
C ASP A 389 44.60 3.01 -4.71
N MET A 390 45.16 1.85 -5.08
CA MET A 390 44.46 0.79 -5.83
C MET A 390 43.26 0.20 -5.05
N GLN A 391 43.43 -0.09 -3.75
CA GLN A 391 42.33 -0.49 -2.87
C GLN A 391 41.24 0.60 -2.81
N ARG A 392 41.62 1.89 -2.78
CA ARG A 392 40.67 3.00 -2.77
C ARG A 392 39.83 3.07 -4.06
N SER A 393 40.46 2.90 -5.23
CA SER A 393 39.73 2.85 -6.52
C SER A 393 38.70 1.71 -6.54
N VAL A 394 39.06 0.51 -6.07
CA VAL A 394 38.14 -0.63 -5.99
C VAL A 394 37.04 -0.42 -4.94
N ASN A 395 37.35 0.17 -3.78
CA ASN A 395 36.31 0.54 -2.80
C ASN A 395 35.23 1.46 -3.41
N VAL A 396 35.64 2.48 -4.18
CA VAL A 396 34.70 3.44 -4.80
C VAL A 396 33.86 2.79 -5.90
N LEU A 397 34.40 1.81 -6.65
CA LEU A 397 33.66 1.01 -7.63
C LEU A 397 32.49 0.25 -6.98
N TYR A 398 32.72 -0.40 -5.83
CA TYR A 398 31.67 -1.14 -5.12
C TYR A 398 30.72 -0.22 -4.33
N ASP A 399 31.24 0.72 -3.54
CA ASP A 399 30.47 1.58 -2.65
C ASP A 399 31.11 2.98 -2.56
N SER A 400 30.57 3.95 -3.31
CA SER A 400 31.14 5.31 -3.35
C SER A 400 31.01 6.08 -2.04
N SER A 401 30.28 5.57 -1.03
CA SER A 401 30.30 6.11 0.33
C SER A 401 31.58 5.78 1.13
N LYS A 402 32.42 4.86 0.63
CA LYS A 402 33.70 4.46 1.24
C LYS A 402 34.91 5.21 0.65
N GLY A 403 34.67 6.10 -0.34
CA GLY A 403 35.66 7.05 -0.82
C GLY A 403 35.88 8.20 0.17
N LEU A 404 37.13 8.58 0.40
CA LEU A 404 37.50 9.67 1.32
C LEU A 404 37.30 11.07 0.72
N ALA A 405 37.19 11.19 -0.61
CA ALA A 405 37.11 12.47 -1.31
C ALA A 405 35.66 12.97 -1.45
N LYS A 406 35.36 14.15 -0.89
CA LYS A 406 34.01 14.77 -1.00
C LYS A 406 33.59 15.07 -2.46
N ASN A 407 34.54 15.25 -3.37
CA ASN A 407 34.29 15.71 -4.74
C ASN A 407 33.97 14.57 -5.73
N GLU A 408 34.22 13.29 -5.38
CA GLU A 408 33.98 12.16 -6.29
C GLU A 408 32.55 11.59 -6.21
N LYS A 409 31.68 12.19 -5.39
CA LYS A 409 30.30 11.73 -5.11
C LYS A 409 29.36 11.67 -6.31
N ASN A 410 29.75 12.23 -7.45
CA ASN A 410 28.94 12.23 -8.68
C ASN A 410 28.91 10.84 -9.35
N ALA A 411 29.84 9.94 -9.03
CA ALA A 411 29.80 8.55 -9.47
C ALA A 411 29.03 7.66 -8.47
N ASN A 412 28.01 6.96 -8.96
CA ASN A 412 27.35 5.89 -8.20
C ASN A 412 28.18 4.61 -8.28
N GLY A 413 28.58 4.04 -7.14
CA GLY A 413 29.12 2.68 -7.08
C GLY A 413 28.02 1.63 -7.31
N ILE A 414 28.43 0.37 -7.49
CA ILE A 414 27.53 -0.76 -7.77
C ILE A 414 26.44 -0.89 -6.68
N ARG A 415 26.81 -0.71 -5.41
CA ARG A 415 25.86 -0.70 -4.28
C ARG A 415 24.77 0.36 -4.45
N GLN A 416 25.15 1.59 -4.80
CA GLN A 416 24.22 2.71 -4.98
C GLN A 416 23.23 2.49 -6.13
N LEU A 417 23.59 1.67 -7.13
CA LEU A 417 22.71 1.27 -8.24
C LEU A 417 21.65 0.22 -7.84
N LEU A 418 21.88 -0.50 -6.73
CA LEU A 418 20.96 -1.53 -6.22
C LEU A 418 20.01 -1.01 -5.14
N GLU A 419 20.53 -0.29 -4.13
CA GLU A 419 19.79 0.02 -2.89
C GLU A 419 18.79 1.20 -2.97
N LYS A 420 18.96 2.12 -3.94
CA LYS A 420 18.17 3.36 -4.01
C LYS A 420 16.68 3.12 -4.30
N LYS A 421 15.82 4.13 -4.07
CA LYS A 421 14.41 4.12 -4.56
C LYS A 421 14.32 3.85 -6.07
N GLU A 422 15.29 4.37 -6.82
CA GLU A 422 15.46 4.21 -8.27
C GLU A 422 16.37 3.02 -8.64
N GLY A 423 16.84 2.27 -7.64
CA GLY A 423 17.74 1.13 -7.84
C GLY A 423 17.05 -0.05 -8.53
N ILE A 424 17.85 -0.92 -9.15
CA ILE A 424 17.39 -1.99 -10.06
C ILE A 424 16.29 -2.85 -9.43
N LEU A 425 16.49 -3.31 -8.18
CA LEU A 425 15.53 -4.17 -7.47
C LEU A 425 14.12 -3.54 -7.40
N ARG A 426 14.04 -2.23 -7.16
CA ARG A 426 12.77 -1.52 -6.98
C ARG A 426 12.17 -1.01 -8.28
N GLN A 427 13.00 -0.39 -9.13
CA GLN A 427 12.52 0.35 -10.31
C GLN A 427 12.56 -0.45 -11.62
N LYS A 428 13.18 -1.64 -11.63
CA LYS A 428 13.32 -2.51 -12.82
C LYS A 428 12.84 -3.95 -12.59
N MET A 429 12.89 -4.46 -11.35
CA MET A 429 12.38 -5.81 -11.03
C MET A 429 10.96 -5.77 -10.46
N MET A 430 10.75 -5.11 -9.31
CA MET A 430 9.42 -5.01 -8.68
C MET A 430 8.47 -4.10 -9.48
N GLY A 431 8.89 -2.87 -9.79
CA GLY A 431 8.19 -2.01 -10.74
C GLY A 431 8.76 -2.15 -12.15
N LYS A 432 7.89 -2.24 -13.17
CA LYS A 432 8.26 -2.26 -14.60
C LYS A 432 7.34 -1.34 -15.40
N ARG A 433 7.85 -0.77 -16.50
CA ARG A 433 6.98 -0.22 -17.56
C ARG A 433 6.54 -1.38 -18.45
N VAL A 434 5.26 -1.42 -18.78
CA VAL A 434 4.65 -2.51 -19.57
C VAL A 434 4.21 -2.02 -20.95
N ASN A 435 4.17 -2.94 -21.91
CA ASN A 435 3.56 -2.72 -23.22
C ASN A 435 2.02 -2.88 -23.12
N TYR A 436 1.30 -2.59 -24.22
CA TYR A 436 -0.16 -2.78 -24.32
C TYR A 436 -0.95 -2.10 -23.19
N ALA A 437 -0.56 -0.88 -22.85
CA ALA A 437 -1.25 -0.04 -21.89
C ALA A 437 -1.42 1.38 -22.43
N CYS A 438 -2.46 2.08 -21.99
CA CYS A 438 -2.67 3.50 -22.24
C CYS A 438 -3.04 4.25 -20.95
N ARG A 439 -3.10 5.58 -21.03
CA ARG A 439 -3.53 6.47 -19.97
C ARG A 439 -4.31 7.63 -20.60
N SER A 440 -5.36 8.09 -19.93
CA SER A 440 -6.02 9.36 -20.23
C SER A 440 -6.67 9.91 -18.97
N VAL A 441 -7.11 11.17 -19.04
CA VAL A 441 -8.06 11.74 -18.09
C VAL A 441 -9.38 10.96 -18.17
N ILE A 442 -10.04 10.75 -17.03
CA ILE A 442 -11.38 10.15 -16.99
C ILE A 442 -12.49 11.20 -17.11
N SER A 443 -13.66 10.76 -17.58
CA SER A 443 -14.87 11.57 -17.62
C SER A 443 -16.09 10.69 -17.30
N PRO A 444 -17.14 11.25 -16.68
CA PRO A 444 -18.31 10.47 -16.29
C PRO A 444 -19.13 10.01 -17.50
N ASP A 445 -19.84 8.90 -17.32
CA ASP A 445 -20.91 8.41 -18.20
C ASP A 445 -21.89 7.49 -17.41
N PRO A 446 -23.19 7.85 -17.26
CA PRO A 446 -24.18 7.02 -16.57
C PRO A 446 -24.80 5.92 -17.45
N TYR A 447 -24.55 5.92 -18.76
CA TYR A 447 -25.19 4.97 -19.70
C TYR A 447 -24.40 3.69 -19.92
N LEU A 448 -23.08 3.70 -19.66
CA LEU A 448 -22.25 2.50 -19.56
C LEU A 448 -22.76 1.56 -18.46
N ALA A 449 -22.60 0.25 -18.64
CA ALA A 449 -22.79 -0.68 -17.54
C ALA A 449 -21.77 -0.43 -16.42
N VAL A 450 -22.12 -0.83 -15.20
CA VAL A 450 -21.35 -0.55 -13.99
C VAL A 450 -19.95 -1.19 -14.02
N ASN A 451 -19.74 -2.30 -14.75
CA ASN A 451 -18.43 -2.90 -15.04
C ASN A 451 -17.93 -2.70 -16.49
N GLU A 452 -18.48 -1.73 -17.23
CA GLU A 452 -17.95 -1.31 -18.53
C GLU A 452 -17.06 -0.06 -18.39
N ILE A 453 -16.06 0.03 -19.27
CA ILE A 453 -15.18 1.19 -19.42
C ILE A 453 -15.20 1.67 -20.89
N GLY A 454 -15.50 2.96 -21.08
CA GLY A 454 -15.58 3.57 -22.41
C GLY A 454 -14.19 3.97 -22.92
N ILE A 455 -13.76 3.36 -24.01
CA ILE A 455 -12.42 3.54 -24.59
C ILE A 455 -12.48 4.35 -25.90
N PRO A 456 -11.76 5.47 -26.00
CA PRO A 456 -11.57 6.22 -27.25
C PRO A 456 -11.06 5.36 -28.44
N PRO A 457 -11.54 5.60 -29.68
CA PRO A 457 -11.08 4.89 -30.88
C PRO A 457 -9.58 5.05 -31.13
N VAL A 458 -8.99 6.15 -30.65
CA VAL A 458 -7.54 6.46 -30.69
C VAL A 458 -6.71 5.44 -29.91
N PHE A 459 -7.26 4.87 -28.84
CA PHE A 459 -6.62 3.75 -28.14
C PHE A 459 -7.04 2.41 -28.73
N ALA A 460 -8.31 2.25 -29.12
CA ALA A 460 -8.82 0.98 -29.63
C ALA A 460 -8.12 0.51 -30.92
N THR A 461 -7.72 1.43 -31.80
CA THR A 461 -6.91 1.15 -33.01
C THR A 461 -5.44 0.84 -32.74
N ARG A 462 -4.90 1.25 -31.58
CA ARG A 462 -3.47 1.09 -31.22
C ARG A 462 -3.20 -0.09 -30.31
N LEU A 463 -4.09 -0.33 -29.35
CA LEU A 463 -4.07 -1.52 -28.51
C LEU A 463 -4.54 -2.72 -29.34
N THR A 464 -3.77 -3.81 -29.31
CA THR A 464 -4.07 -5.01 -30.10
C THR A 464 -3.99 -6.27 -29.28
N TYR A 465 -4.68 -7.31 -29.75
CA TYR A 465 -4.76 -8.63 -29.14
C TYR A 465 -4.25 -9.69 -30.12
N PRO A 466 -3.37 -10.62 -29.71
CA PRO A 466 -2.85 -11.70 -30.56
C PRO A 466 -3.87 -12.84 -30.70
N GLU A 467 -4.97 -12.62 -31.42
CA GLU A 467 -5.99 -13.66 -31.61
C GLU A 467 -5.48 -14.76 -32.55
N LYS A 468 -5.37 -16.00 -32.03
CA LYS A 468 -5.02 -17.19 -32.82
C LYS A 468 -6.17 -17.51 -33.80
N VAL A 469 -5.83 -17.82 -35.05
CA VAL A 469 -6.80 -18.08 -36.12
C VAL A 469 -7.36 -19.50 -35.99
N THR A 470 -8.68 -19.62 -36.03
CA THR A 470 -9.44 -20.87 -35.82
C THR A 470 -10.66 -20.92 -36.75
N PRO A 471 -11.28 -22.09 -36.98
CA PRO A 471 -12.44 -22.22 -37.86
C PRO A 471 -13.63 -21.31 -37.48
N TRP A 472 -13.80 -20.98 -36.18
CA TRP A 472 -14.90 -20.15 -35.71
C TRP A 472 -14.64 -18.64 -35.81
N ASN A 473 -13.39 -18.17 -35.67
CA ASN A 473 -13.05 -16.74 -35.77
C ASN A 473 -12.49 -16.32 -37.13
N ALA A 474 -12.06 -17.25 -37.99
CA ALA A 474 -11.37 -16.94 -39.24
C ALA A 474 -12.07 -15.87 -40.09
N ARG A 475 -13.40 -15.94 -40.24
CA ARG A 475 -14.18 -14.93 -40.97
C ARG A 475 -14.07 -13.53 -40.35
N LYS A 476 -14.20 -13.43 -39.01
CA LYS A 476 -14.08 -12.16 -38.28
C LYS A 476 -12.66 -11.57 -38.43
N LEU A 477 -11.64 -12.42 -38.39
CA LEU A 477 -10.25 -12.02 -38.59
C LEU A 477 -9.94 -11.65 -40.05
N GLN A 478 -10.59 -12.28 -41.04
CA GLN A 478 -10.55 -11.84 -42.44
C GLN A 478 -11.13 -10.44 -42.61
N GLU A 479 -12.30 -10.18 -42.02
CA GLU A 479 -12.95 -8.87 -42.04
C GLU A 479 -12.05 -7.82 -41.33
N ALA A 480 -11.40 -8.16 -40.21
CA ALA A 480 -10.42 -7.30 -39.55
C ALA A 480 -9.16 -6.99 -40.39
N ILE A 481 -8.56 -7.98 -41.07
CA ILE A 481 -7.44 -7.73 -42.02
C ILE A 481 -7.90 -6.87 -43.21
N ASN A 482 -9.11 -7.10 -43.73
CA ASN A 482 -9.68 -6.30 -44.81
C ASN A 482 -9.93 -4.85 -44.41
N ASN A 483 -10.20 -4.56 -43.13
CA ASN A 483 -10.30 -3.21 -42.58
C ASN A 483 -8.92 -2.56 -42.32
N GLY A 484 -7.95 -3.32 -41.80
CA GLY A 484 -6.57 -2.88 -41.59
C GLY A 484 -6.37 -2.04 -40.32
N ALA A 485 -5.27 -1.28 -40.26
CA ALA A 485 -4.81 -0.62 -39.03
C ALA A 485 -5.58 0.68 -38.70
N ASP A 486 -6.10 1.37 -39.71
CA ASP A 486 -6.67 2.72 -39.56
C ASP A 486 -8.19 2.70 -39.30
N ILE A 487 -8.86 1.59 -39.61
CA ILE A 487 -10.31 1.42 -39.49
C ILE A 487 -10.60 0.47 -38.31
N HIS A 488 -11.50 0.88 -37.42
CA HIS A 488 -12.01 0.04 -36.33
C HIS A 488 -13.36 -0.58 -36.71
N PRO A 489 -13.63 -1.87 -36.38
CA PRO A 489 -12.68 -2.87 -35.88
C PRO A 489 -11.76 -3.37 -37.01
N GLY A 490 -10.49 -3.63 -36.69
CA GLY A 490 -9.44 -3.89 -37.68
C GLY A 490 -8.26 -4.68 -37.13
N ALA A 491 -7.10 -4.62 -37.80
CA ALA A 491 -5.87 -5.31 -37.41
C ALA A 491 -4.61 -4.61 -37.90
N THR A 492 -3.52 -4.70 -37.13
CA THR A 492 -2.23 -4.03 -37.43
C THR A 492 -1.16 -4.97 -38.01
N HIS A 493 -1.06 -6.20 -37.50
CA HIS A 493 -0.04 -7.17 -37.86
C HIS A 493 -0.62 -8.58 -37.99
N TYR A 494 0.10 -9.44 -38.71
CA TYR A 494 -0.19 -10.85 -38.94
C TYR A 494 1.09 -11.65 -38.72
N ARG A 495 1.04 -12.75 -37.96
CA ARG A 495 2.16 -13.68 -37.77
C ARG A 495 1.88 -14.98 -38.50
N ASP A 496 2.89 -15.43 -39.25
CA ASP A 496 2.91 -16.71 -39.97
C ASP A 496 4.27 -17.37 -39.74
N ASN A 497 4.30 -18.60 -39.22
CA ASN A 497 5.51 -19.38 -38.94
C ASN A 497 6.68 -18.54 -38.37
N ASN A 498 6.40 -17.91 -37.21
CA ASN A 498 7.23 -16.95 -36.46
C ASN A 498 7.55 -15.61 -37.16
N ASN A 499 7.39 -15.46 -38.47
CA ASN A 499 7.56 -14.20 -39.18
C ASN A 499 6.37 -13.25 -38.89
N MET A 500 6.67 -11.99 -38.57
CA MET A 500 5.64 -10.97 -38.28
C MET A 500 5.56 -9.94 -39.40
N TYR A 501 4.42 -9.91 -40.08
CA TYR A 501 4.12 -9.03 -41.21
C TYR A 501 3.24 -7.86 -40.77
N LYS A 502 3.69 -6.62 -41.03
CA LYS A 502 2.86 -5.42 -40.84
C LYS A 502 1.88 -5.27 -42.00
N LEU A 503 0.60 -5.12 -41.69
CA LEU A 503 -0.45 -5.00 -42.70
C LEU A 503 -0.31 -3.68 -43.47
N GLN A 504 -0.39 -3.79 -44.80
CA GLN A 504 -0.11 -2.69 -45.73
C GLN A 504 -1.38 -1.86 -45.98
N ALA A 505 -1.25 -0.53 -46.11
CA ALA A 505 -2.40 0.33 -46.39
C ALA A 505 -3.19 -0.10 -47.65
N ALA A 506 -2.50 -0.56 -48.70
CA ALA A 506 -3.10 -1.01 -49.96
C ALA A 506 -4.11 -2.18 -49.79
N PRO A 507 -5.43 -1.98 -50.06
CA PRO A 507 -6.45 -2.99 -49.81
C PRO A 507 -6.26 -4.31 -50.57
N ALA A 508 -5.69 -4.26 -51.79
CA ALA A 508 -5.45 -5.46 -52.59
C ALA A 508 -4.48 -6.45 -51.91
N LYS A 509 -3.41 -5.95 -51.28
CA LYS A 509 -2.45 -6.78 -50.53
C LYS A 509 -3.10 -7.37 -49.28
N ARG A 510 -3.94 -6.61 -48.57
CA ARG A 510 -4.71 -7.08 -47.40
C ARG A 510 -5.72 -8.17 -47.77
N ARG A 511 -6.45 -8.02 -48.87
CA ARG A 511 -7.37 -9.04 -49.40
C ARG A 511 -6.67 -10.36 -49.76
N ALA A 512 -5.43 -10.30 -50.24
CA ALA A 512 -4.63 -11.52 -50.50
C ALA A 512 -4.30 -12.26 -49.20
N ILE A 513 -3.78 -11.54 -48.19
CA ILE A 513 -3.47 -12.11 -46.86
C ILE A 513 -4.75 -12.66 -46.20
N ALA A 514 -5.86 -11.93 -46.26
CA ALA A 514 -7.15 -12.41 -45.73
C ALA A 514 -7.60 -13.73 -46.40
N LYS A 515 -7.39 -13.90 -47.72
CA LYS A 515 -7.68 -15.17 -48.40
C LYS A 515 -6.79 -16.33 -47.95
N MET A 516 -5.60 -16.06 -47.41
CA MET A 516 -4.67 -17.08 -46.88
C MET A 516 -5.05 -17.58 -45.47
N LEU A 517 -5.86 -16.82 -44.71
CA LEU A 517 -6.26 -17.19 -43.34
C LEU A 517 -6.97 -18.56 -43.23
N PRO A 518 -7.96 -18.93 -44.07
CA PRO A 518 -8.63 -20.23 -43.97
C PRO A 518 -7.91 -21.34 -44.75
N ALA A 519 -6.81 -21.03 -45.44
CA ALA A 519 -6.05 -22.00 -46.25
C ALA A 519 -5.24 -22.97 -45.37
N SER A 520 -5.00 -22.62 -44.10
CA SER A 520 -4.45 -23.53 -43.09
C SER A 520 -5.48 -24.59 -42.69
N ARG A 521 -5.68 -25.58 -43.57
CA ARG A 521 -6.31 -26.85 -43.21
C ARG A 521 -5.37 -27.60 -42.27
N GLY A 522 -5.52 -27.35 -40.97
CA GLY A 522 -5.21 -28.36 -39.97
C GLY A 522 -6.00 -29.61 -40.34
N SER A 523 -5.32 -30.67 -40.74
CA SER A 523 -5.98 -31.92 -41.09
C SER A 523 -6.65 -32.45 -39.83
N ILE A 524 -7.97 -32.70 -39.88
CA ILE A 524 -8.63 -33.48 -38.83
C ILE A 524 -7.89 -34.81 -38.77
N SER A 525 -7.29 -35.11 -37.63
CA SER A 525 -6.41 -36.25 -37.48
C SER A 525 -7.17 -37.56 -37.70
N GLN A 526 -6.90 -38.21 -38.83
CA GLN A 526 -7.12 -39.64 -38.92
C GLN A 526 -6.31 -40.31 -37.80
N ALA A 527 -6.95 -41.16 -37.00
CA ALA A 527 -6.29 -41.82 -35.90
C ALA A 527 -5.09 -42.66 -36.41
N GLY A 528 -3.91 -42.45 -35.83
CA GLY A 528 -2.69 -43.19 -36.19
C GLY A 528 -1.63 -42.45 -37.04
N LYS A 529 -1.57 -41.11 -37.02
CA LYS A 529 -0.41 -40.34 -37.52
C LYS A 529 0.10 -39.34 -36.49
N ASP A 530 1.38 -38.96 -36.63
CA ASP A 530 2.20 -38.34 -35.60
C ASP A 530 1.61 -37.10 -34.91
N PRO A 531 1.84 -36.93 -33.58
CA PRO A 531 1.52 -35.69 -32.86
C PRO A 531 2.39 -34.50 -33.29
N LYS A 532 3.34 -34.69 -34.22
CA LYS A 532 4.13 -33.63 -34.87
C LYS A 532 3.41 -32.95 -36.05
N CYS A 533 2.10 -33.15 -36.22
CA CYS A 533 1.29 -32.26 -37.06
C CYS A 533 1.22 -30.86 -36.42
N GLU A 534 2.20 -30.02 -36.71
CA GLU A 534 2.24 -28.62 -36.29
C GLU A 534 0.96 -27.91 -36.75
N PHE A 535 0.15 -27.45 -35.79
CA PHE A 535 -0.87 -26.46 -36.07
C PHE A 535 -0.15 -25.17 -36.49
N GLU A 536 -0.22 -24.86 -37.78
CA GLU A 536 0.29 -23.63 -38.39
C GLU A 536 -0.45 -22.41 -37.81
N SER A 537 -0.07 -22.03 -36.60
CA SER A 537 -0.88 -21.19 -35.70
C SER A 537 -0.73 -19.71 -36.04
N LYS A 538 -1.34 -19.36 -37.18
CA LYS A 538 -1.51 -18.00 -37.68
C LYS A 538 -2.15 -17.13 -36.59
N VAL A 539 -1.57 -15.95 -36.35
CA VAL A 539 -2.03 -15.01 -35.32
C VAL A 539 -2.30 -13.65 -35.93
N VAL A 540 -3.47 -13.09 -35.66
CA VAL A 540 -3.86 -11.75 -36.13
C VAL A 540 -3.86 -10.80 -34.94
N TYR A 541 -3.03 -9.76 -35.02
CA TYR A 541 -3.01 -8.65 -34.06
C TYR A 541 -4.16 -7.69 -34.37
N ARG A 542 -5.37 -8.13 -34.01
CA ARG A 542 -6.61 -7.36 -34.14
C ARG A 542 -6.66 -6.20 -33.15
N HIS A 543 -7.46 -5.19 -33.46
CA HIS A 543 -7.76 -4.07 -32.56
C HIS A 543 -8.51 -4.53 -31.30
N LEU A 544 -8.41 -3.73 -30.24
CA LEU A 544 -9.29 -3.81 -29.08
C LEU A 544 -10.75 -3.58 -29.51
N GLN A 545 -11.69 -4.37 -29.00
CA GLN A 545 -13.10 -4.36 -29.43
C GLN A 545 -14.05 -4.42 -28.22
N ASP A 546 -15.33 -4.17 -28.48
CA ASP A 546 -16.39 -4.30 -27.47
C ASP A 546 -16.41 -5.72 -26.86
N GLY A 547 -16.45 -5.80 -25.53
CA GLY A 547 -16.40 -7.07 -24.78
C GLY A 547 -15.01 -7.69 -24.62
N ASP A 548 -13.93 -7.03 -25.06
CA ASP A 548 -12.60 -7.31 -24.50
C ASP A 548 -12.53 -6.88 -23.03
N VAL A 549 -11.66 -7.52 -22.24
CA VAL A 549 -11.44 -7.18 -20.83
C VAL A 549 -10.12 -6.42 -20.66
N VAL A 550 -10.12 -5.36 -19.85
CA VAL A 550 -8.95 -4.55 -19.52
C VAL A 550 -8.85 -4.30 -18.01
N LEU A 551 -7.63 -4.19 -17.50
CA LEU A 551 -7.36 -3.86 -16.09
C LEU A 551 -7.17 -2.34 -15.95
N VAL A 552 -8.08 -1.69 -15.21
CA VAL A 552 -8.10 -0.24 -15.02
C VAL A 552 -7.62 0.12 -13.61
N ASN A 553 -6.59 0.95 -13.51
CA ASN A 553 -5.85 1.27 -12.29
C ASN A 553 -5.67 2.79 -12.09
N ARG A 554 -6.12 3.31 -10.94
CA ARG A 554 -5.85 4.68 -10.51
C ARG A 554 -4.64 4.74 -9.57
N GLN A 555 -3.81 5.77 -9.76
CA GLN A 555 -2.67 6.05 -8.89
C GLN A 555 -3.04 7.18 -7.92
N PRO A 556 -2.80 7.07 -6.61
CA PRO A 556 -2.14 5.96 -5.91
C PRO A 556 -3.06 4.74 -5.67
N THR A 557 -2.55 3.54 -5.96
CA THR A 557 -3.25 2.27 -5.74
C THR A 557 -3.15 1.88 -4.26
N LEU A 558 -4.17 2.17 -3.45
CA LEU A 558 -4.12 1.97 -1.99
C LEU A 558 -4.66 0.62 -1.51
N HIS A 559 -5.54 -0.03 -2.28
CA HIS A 559 -6.11 -1.35 -1.96
C HIS A 559 -6.52 -2.10 -3.24
N LYS A 560 -6.82 -3.40 -3.16
CA LYS A 560 -7.18 -4.24 -4.34
C LYS A 560 -8.25 -3.58 -5.24
N PRO A 561 -9.39 -3.05 -4.74
CA PRO A 561 -10.38 -2.36 -5.57
C PRO A 561 -9.91 -1.09 -6.31
N SER A 562 -8.70 -0.58 -6.04
CA SER A 562 -8.10 0.51 -6.85
C SER A 562 -7.52 0.02 -8.19
N MET A 563 -7.54 -1.29 -8.45
CA MET A 563 -7.21 -1.92 -9.72
C MET A 563 -8.18 -3.08 -10.00
N MET A 564 -9.15 -2.84 -10.90
CA MET A 564 -10.22 -3.79 -11.25
C MET A 564 -10.24 -4.06 -12.76
N ALA A 565 -10.82 -5.18 -13.16
CA ALA A 565 -11.11 -5.48 -14.55
C ALA A 565 -12.47 -4.90 -14.96
N HIS A 566 -12.54 -4.37 -16.18
CA HIS A 566 -13.75 -3.85 -16.82
C HIS A 566 -13.84 -4.36 -18.25
N PHE A 567 -15.07 -4.47 -18.76
CA PHE A 567 -15.34 -4.77 -20.16
C PHE A 567 -15.25 -3.49 -21.00
N VAL A 568 -14.61 -3.57 -22.17
CA VAL A 568 -14.45 -2.43 -23.06
C VAL A 568 -15.74 -2.16 -23.83
N ARG A 569 -16.10 -0.87 -23.92
CA ARG A 569 -17.03 -0.31 -24.90
C ARG A 569 -16.30 0.76 -25.70
N VAL A 570 -16.22 0.65 -27.02
CA VAL A 570 -15.53 1.64 -27.86
C VAL A 570 -16.50 2.75 -28.24
N LEU A 571 -16.27 3.97 -27.74
CA LEU A 571 -17.20 5.10 -27.90
C LEU A 571 -16.76 6.03 -29.04
N PRO A 572 -17.48 6.09 -30.19
CA PRO A 572 -17.09 6.91 -31.32
C PRO A 572 -17.17 8.41 -30.99
N GLY A 573 -16.16 9.18 -31.43
CA GLY A 573 -16.06 10.62 -31.18
C GLY A 573 -15.35 11.01 -29.87
N GLU A 574 -15.31 10.11 -28.89
CA GLU A 574 -14.70 10.36 -27.58
C GLU A 574 -13.17 10.42 -27.59
N LYS A 575 -12.61 11.13 -26.59
CA LYS A 575 -11.16 11.36 -26.43
C LYS A 575 -10.64 11.05 -25.02
N THR A 576 -11.48 11.18 -24.00
CA THR A 576 -11.19 10.77 -22.61
C THR A 576 -11.71 9.36 -22.33
N ILE A 577 -11.23 8.72 -21.27
CA ILE A 577 -11.76 7.43 -20.85
C ILE A 577 -13.09 7.68 -20.12
N ARG A 578 -14.18 7.02 -20.53
CA ARG A 578 -15.50 7.17 -19.90
C ARG A 578 -15.70 6.10 -18.83
N MET A 579 -16.20 6.49 -17.66
CA MET A 579 -16.39 5.59 -16.51
C MET A 579 -17.71 5.86 -15.78
N HIS A 580 -18.37 4.78 -15.35
CA HIS A 580 -19.58 4.84 -14.56
C HIS A 580 -19.35 5.32 -13.11
N TYR A 581 -20.25 6.18 -12.60
CA TYR A 581 -20.17 6.81 -11.27
C TYR A 581 -20.04 5.82 -10.09
N ALA A 582 -20.62 4.63 -10.20
CA ALA A 582 -20.57 3.62 -9.13
C ALA A 582 -19.14 3.08 -8.83
N ASN A 583 -18.16 3.38 -9.69
CA ASN A 583 -16.76 3.03 -9.50
C ASN A 583 -15.93 4.13 -8.82
N CYS A 584 -16.50 5.34 -8.64
CA CYS A 584 -15.80 6.48 -8.03
C CYS A 584 -15.31 6.19 -6.61
N SER A 585 -16.13 5.53 -5.79
CA SER A 585 -15.75 5.12 -4.43
C SER A 585 -14.59 4.12 -4.42
N THR A 586 -14.65 3.07 -5.23
CA THR A 586 -13.60 2.03 -5.35
C THR A 586 -12.25 2.58 -5.84
N TYR A 587 -12.25 3.61 -6.69
CA TYR A 587 -11.04 4.27 -7.14
C TYR A 587 -10.66 5.52 -6.33
N ASN A 588 -11.51 5.97 -5.40
CA ASN A 588 -11.46 7.26 -4.71
C ASN A 588 -11.35 8.46 -5.67
N ALA A 589 -12.07 8.41 -6.80
CA ALA A 589 -11.97 9.31 -7.95
C ALA A 589 -13.17 10.26 -8.05
N ASP A 590 -12.95 11.50 -8.46
CA ASP A 590 -13.95 12.59 -8.43
C ASP A 590 -14.15 13.35 -9.76
N PHE A 591 -13.40 12.97 -10.81
CA PHE A 591 -13.43 13.55 -12.15
C PHE A 591 -12.93 15.02 -12.26
N ASP A 592 -12.05 15.47 -11.36
CA ASP A 592 -11.47 16.82 -11.39
C ASP A 592 -10.45 17.09 -12.53
N GLY A 593 -9.91 16.02 -13.12
CA GLY A 593 -8.68 16.03 -13.92
C GLY A 593 -7.90 14.72 -13.82
N ASP A 594 -8.22 13.91 -12.79
CA ASP A 594 -7.85 12.51 -12.59
C ASP A 594 -7.43 11.70 -13.84
N GLU A 595 -6.23 11.11 -13.82
CA GLU A 595 -5.73 10.18 -14.84
C GLU A 595 -5.82 8.71 -14.40
N MET A 596 -6.36 7.84 -15.26
CA MET A 596 -6.35 6.38 -15.04
C MET A 596 -5.52 5.64 -16.08
N ASN A 597 -4.89 4.54 -15.65
CA ASN A 597 -4.10 3.65 -16.50
C ASN A 597 -4.97 2.45 -16.89
N VAL A 598 -4.93 2.08 -18.17
CA VAL A 598 -5.63 0.91 -18.71
C VAL A 598 -4.58 -0.05 -19.26
N HIS A 599 -4.56 -1.28 -18.75
CA HIS A 599 -3.65 -2.35 -19.18
C HIS A 599 -4.46 -3.44 -19.90
N PHE A 600 -4.00 -3.89 -21.06
CA PHE A 600 -4.72 -4.88 -21.88
C PHE A 600 -4.03 -6.26 -21.85
N PRO A 601 -4.59 -7.25 -21.12
CA PRO A 601 -4.03 -8.61 -21.06
C PRO A 601 -3.87 -9.22 -22.45
N GLN A 602 -2.72 -9.85 -22.70
CA GLN A 602 -2.37 -10.41 -24.01
C GLN A 602 -2.66 -11.91 -24.12
N ASP A 603 -2.82 -12.60 -22.98
CA ASP A 603 -2.97 -14.05 -22.89
C ASP A 603 -4.35 -14.44 -22.34
N GLU A 604 -4.90 -15.57 -22.80
CA GLU A 604 -6.24 -16.01 -22.41
C GLU A 604 -6.35 -16.38 -20.91
N ILE A 605 -5.24 -16.81 -20.28
CA ILE A 605 -5.19 -17.07 -18.83
C ILE A 605 -5.44 -15.78 -18.06
N SER A 606 -4.69 -14.71 -18.36
CA SER A 606 -4.86 -13.40 -17.70
C SER A 606 -6.19 -12.72 -18.05
N ARG A 607 -6.81 -13.03 -19.20
CA ARG A 607 -8.19 -12.63 -19.49
C ARG A 607 -9.19 -13.39 -18.61
N ALA A 608 -8.99 -14.70 -18.42
CA ALA A 608 -9.84 -15.51 -17.54
C ALA A 608 -9.71 -15.11 -16.06
N GLU A 609 -8.50 -14.79 -15.58
CA GLU A 609 -8.27 -14.23 -14.24
C GLU A 609 -8.94 -12.86 -14.08
N ALA A 610 -8.79 -11.97 -15.06
CA ALA A 610 -9.42 -10.65 -15.05
C ALA A 610 -10.95 -10.76 -14.92
N ILE A 611 -11.59 -11.61 -15.74
CA ILE A 611 -13.05 -11.84 -15.70
C ILE A 611 -13.48 -12.56 -14.41
N ASN A 612 -12.69 -13.51 -13.89
CA ASN A 612 -13.17 -14.37 -12.80
C ASN A 612 -12.80 -13.92 -11.38
N ILE A 613 -11.74 -13.13 -11.20
CA ILE A 613 -11.13 -12.80 -9.88
C ILE A 613 -11.07 -11.27 -9.64
N VAL A 614 -10.98 -10.48 -10.71
CA VAL A 614 -10.65 -9.04 -10.67
C VAL A 614 -11.76 -8.15 -11.26
N ASP A 615 -12.79 -8.73 -11.89
CA ASP A 615 -13.94 -8.00 -12.43
C ASP A 615 -14.64 -7.14 -11.36
N ALA A 616 -15.06 -5.95 -11.78
CA ALA A 616 -15.60 -4.94 -10.88
C ALA A 616 -16.90 -5.38 -10.18
N ASN A 617 -17.76 -6.23 -10.79
CA ASN A 617 -18.95 -6.77 -10.11
C ASN A 617 -18.54 -7.65 -8.93
N LYS A 618 -17.51 -8.48 -9.12
CA LYS A 618 -16.94 -9.33 -8.06
C LYS A 618 -16.14 -8.55 -7.01
N GLN A 619 -16.03 -7.23 -7.14
CA GLN A 619 -15.41 -6.32 -6.17
C GLN A 619 -16.44 -5.30 -5.62
N TYR A 620 -17.71 -5.74 -5.49
CA TYR A 620 -18.78 -4.98 -4.83
C TYR A 620 -18.49 -4.73 -3.33
N ILE A 621 -18.02 -5.76 -2.63
CA ILE A 621 -17.75 -5.77 -1.18
C ILE A 621 -16.27 -5.42 -0.87
N GLY A 622 -16.04 -4.66 0.20
CA GLY A 622 -14.72 -4.27 0.68
C GLY A 622 -14.10 -5.28 1.65
N PRO A 623 -12.87 -5.77 1.42
CA PRO A 623 -12.21 -6.81 2.24
C PRO A 623 -11.75 -6.36 3.64
N ARG A 624 -12.25 -5.22 4.14
CA ARG A 624 -11.94 -4.70 5.47
C ARG A 624 -13.04 -5.03 6.49
N SER A 625 -14.29 -5.15 6.06
CA SER A 625 -15.45 -5.11 6.96
C SER A 625 -16.72 -5.78 6.41
N GLY A 626 -16.69 -6.31 5.18
CA GLY A 626 -17.88 -6.88 4.54
C GLY A 626 -18.87 -5.84 3.99
N ASP A 627 -18.52 -4.55 4.06
CA ASP A 627 -19.40 -3.47 3.57
C ASP A 627 -19.37 -3.32 2.04
N ALA A 628 -20.54 -2.99 1.46
CA ALA A 628 -20.65 -2.60 0.06
C ALA A 628 -19.90 -1.29 -0.21
N VAL A 629 -18.96 -1.30 -1.18
CA VAL A 629 -18.15 -0.12 -1.56
C VAL A 629 -18.68 0.53 -2.83
N ARG A 630 -19.20 -0.25 -3.78
CA ARG A 630 -19.80 0.25 -5.04
C ARG A 630 -21.26 0.58 -4.80
N GLY A 631 -21.72 1.74 -5.29
CA GLY A 631 -23.11 2.17 -5.11
C GLY A 631 -23.42 3.44 -5.89
N LEU A 632 -24.70 3.78 -6.05
CA LEU A 632 -25.10 5.00 -6.73
C LEU A 632 -24.90 6.23 -5.83
N ILE A 633 -24.55 7.37 -6.43
CA ILE A 633 -24.14 8.59 -5.73
C ILE A 633 -24.86 9.84 -6.24
N GLN A 634 -24.94 10.86 -5.37
CA GLN A 634 -25.43 12.20 -5.67
C GLN A 634 -26.81 12.15 -6.34
N ASP A 635 -26.92 12.69 -7.55
CA ASP A 635 -28.14 12.85 -8.35
C ASP A 635 -29.00 11.57 -8.41
N HIS A 636 -28.39 10.39 -8.54
CA HIS A 636 -29.12 9.11 -8.55
C HIS A 636 -29.96 8.87 -7.30
N ILE A 637 -29.47 9.28 -6.13
CA ILE A 637 -30.19 9.15 -4.85
C ILE A 637 -31.35 10.15 -4.80
N VAL A 638 -31.18 11.34 -5.38
CA VAL A 638 -32.25 12.34 -5.50
C VAL A 638 -33.34 11.83 -6.45
N GLY A 639 -32.96 11.30 -7.62
CA GLY A 639 -33.90 10.69 -8.57
C GLY A 639 -34.64 9.48 -8.00
N ALA A 640 -33.97 8.65 -7.18
CA ALA A 640 -34.59 7.52 -6.50
C ALA A 640 -35.68 7.95 -5.50
N VAL A 641 -35.43 8.98 -4.70
CA VAL A 641 -36.41 9.51 -3.73
C VAL A 641 -37.53 10.29 -4.43
N LEU A 642 -37.23 11.07 -5.47
CA LEU A 642 -38.24 11.73 -6.30
C LEU A 642 -39.16 10.73 -7.02
N LEU A 643 -38.66 9.55 -7.41
CA LEU A 643 -39.48 8.48 -7.96
C LEU A 643 -40.30 7.75 -6.87
N THR A 644 -39.70 7.43 -5.72
CA THR A 644 -40.31 6.51 -4.74
C THR A 644 -41.18 7.16 -3.66
N LYS A 645 -41.20 8.50 -3.55
CA LYS A 645 -42.14 9.24 -2.70
C LYS A 645 -43.61 8.93 -3.04
N LEU A 646 -44.51 9.09 -2.06
CA LEU A 646 -45.92 8.76 -2.19
C LEU A 646 -46.67 9.57 -3.26
N ASP A 647 -46.27 10.83 -3.51
CA ASP A 647 -46.96 11.73 -4.45
C ASP A 647 -46.65 11.45 -5.94
N THR A 648 -45.75 10.51 -6.25
CA THR A 648 -45.30 10.25 -7.63
C THR A 648 -46.20 9.24 -8.34
N PHE A 649 -47.18 9.79 -9.05
CA PHE A 649 -48.04 9.07 -10.00
C PHE A 649 -47.55 9.25 -11.44
N LEU A 650 -47.64 8.18 -12.22
CA LEU A 650 -47.17 8.10 -13.61
C LEU A 650 -48.31 7.66 -14.54
N SER A 651 -48.37 8.26 -15.73
CA SER A 651 -49.18 7.74 -16.85
C SER A 651 -48.63 6.41 -17.37
N ARG A 652 -49.41 5.73 -18.22
CA ARG A 652 -49.00 4.48 -18.87
C ARG A 652 -47.77 4.70 -19.76
N GLU A 653 -47.74 5.85 -20.42
CA GLU A 653 -46.71 6.27 -21.36
C GLU A 653 -45.38 6.54 -20.62
N GLU A 654 -45.42 7.28 -19.52
CA GLU A 654 -44.25 7.56 -18.67
C GLU A 654 -43.72 6.28 -17.99
N TYR A 655 -44.61 5.45 -17.43
CA TYR A 655 -44.25 4.15 -16.84
C TYR A 655 -43.53 3.26 -17.85
N ASN A 656 -44.10 3.05 -19.04
CA ASN A 656 -43.50 2.22 -20.08
C ASN A 656 -42.16 2.79 -20.55
N GLN A 657 -42.04 4.12 -20.70
CA GLN A 657 -40.80 4.77 -21.15
C GLN A 657 -39.67 4.62 -20.11
N LEU A 658 -39.98 4.74 -18.82
CA LEU A 658 -39.03 4.54 -17.72
C LEU A 658 -38.57 3.08 -17.59
N VAL A 659 -39.50 2.12 -17.69
CA VAL A 659 -39.17 0.68 -17.68
C VAL A 659 -38.33 0.31 -18.90
N TYR A 660 -38.73 0.72 -20.11
CA TYR A 660 -37.98 0.42 -21.33
C TYR A 660 -36.56 1.03 -21.30
N GLY A 661 -36.43 2.31 -20.94
CA GLY A 661 -35.12 2.98 -20.93
C GLY A 661 -34.17 2.52 -19.81
N SER A 662 -34.70 1.93 -18.74
CA SER A 662 -33.88 1.34 -17.67
C SER A 662 -33.49 -0.11 -17.97
N CYS A 663 -34.43 -0.96 -18.38
CA CYS A 663 -34.20 -2.39 -18.60
C CYS A 663 -33.56 -2.75 -19.95
N VAL A 664 -33.77 -1.99 -21.04
CA VAL A 664 -33.29 -2.41 -22.37
C VAL A 664 -31.79 -2.17 -22.54
N PHE A 665 -31.01 -3.22 -22.31
CA PHE A 665 -29.56 -3.23 -22.54
C PHE A 665 -29.24 -3.15 -24.04
N SER A 666 -28.50 -2.11 -24.45
CA SER A 666 -27.87 -1.98 -25.78
C SER A 666 -26.66 -2.93 -25.98
N SER A 667 -26.69 -4.09 -25.30
CA SER A 667 -25.61 -5.07 -25.19
C SER A 667 -26.12 -6.51 -25.35
N THR A 668 -27.22 -6.70 -26.09
CA THR A 668 -27.65 -8.02 -26.58
C THR A 668 -26.48 -8.66 -27.33
N ARG A 669 -25.99 -9.80 -26.83
CA ARG A 669 -24.64 -10.36 -27.13
C ARG A 669 -24.47 -10.97 -28.53
N ARG A 670 -25.17 -10.47 -29.55
CA ARG A 670 -25.08 -10.92 -30.95
C ARG A 670 -25.05 -9.71 -31.88
N SER A 671 -24.08 -9.69 -32.79
CA SER A 671 -23.85 -8.60 -33.76
C SER A 671 -25.14 -8.14 -34.46
N ALA A 672 -25.64 -6.98 -34.04
CA ALA A 672 -26.75 -6.31 -34.70
C ALA A 672 -26.30 -5.85 -36.08
N LYS A 673 -26.70 -6.58 -37.13
CA LYS A 673 -26.43 -6.20 -38.51
C LYS A 673 -27.16 -4.90 -38.82
N PHE A 674 -26.42 -3.81 -38.95
CA PHE A 674 -26.91 -2.52 -39.42
C PHE A 674 -27.80 -2.71 -40.66
N GLY A 675 -29.04 -2.21 -40.61
CA GLY A 675 -29.97 -2.19 -41.75
C GLY A 675 -31.31 -2.91 -41.56
N LYS A 676 -31.51 -3.76 -40.55
CA LYS A 676 -32.85 -4.27 -40.20
C LYS A 676 -33.49 -3.43 -39.09
N LYS A 677 -34.62 -2.79 -39.40
CA LYS A 677 -35.44 -1.98 -38.45
C LYS A 677 -36.15 -2.81 -37.37
N ILE A 678 -36.13 -4.13 -37.46
CA ILE A 678 -36.74 -5.04 -36.48
C ILE A 678 -35.72 -6.15 -36.19
N SER A 679 -35.26 -6.21 -34.94
CA SER A 679 -34.57 -7.36 -34.35
C SER A 679 -35.61 -8.35 -33.81
N ILE A 680 -35.43 -9.64 -34.10
CA ILE A 680 -36.24 -10.69 -33.46
C ILE A 680 -35.71 -10.85 -32.03
N ILE A 681 -36.55 -10.48 -31.06
CA ILE A 681 -36.32 -10.67 -29.62
C ILE A 681 -36.59 -12.16 -29.31
N MET A 682 -35.90 -12.73 -28.33
CA MET A 682 -36.18 -14.07 -27.80
C MET A 682 -37.01 -13.93 -26.53
N ASP A 683 -37.98 -14.82 -26.27
CA ASP A 683 -39.04 -14.60 -25.27
C ASP A 683 -38.52 -14.33 -23.83
N ASP A 684 -37.30 -14.79 -23.52
CA ASP A 684 -36.60 -14.50 -22.26
C ASP A 684 -36.47 -12.98 -21.99
N ASP A 685 -36.18 -12.18 -23.02
CA ASP A 685 -36.02 -10.71 -22.94
C ASP A 685 -37.36 -9.94 -22.81
N ALA A 686 -38.51 -10.63 -22.81
CA ALA A 686 -39.81 -9.98 -22.67
C ALA A 686 -39.99 -9.32 -21.30
N LEU A 687 -40.37 -8.03 -21.31
CA LEU A 687 -40.72 -7.23 -20.13
C LEU A 687 -42.21 -7.34 -19.83
N GLU A 688 -42.54 -7.76 -18.60
CA GLU A 688 -43.92 -7.95 -18.13
C GLU A 688 -44.35 -6.75 -17.27
N PRO A 689 -45.30 -5.90 -17.73
CA PRO A 689 -45.71 -4.71 -16.99
C PRO A 689 -46.71 -5.04 -15.87
N VAL A 690 -46.51 -4.42 -14.71
CA VAL A 690 -47.37 -4.52 -13.53
C VAL A 690 -48.71 -3.77 -13.78
N PRO A 691 -49.87 -4.25 -13.30
CA PRO A 691 -51.14 -3.51 -13.40
C PRO A 691 -51.10 -2.15 -12.66
N PRO A 692 -51.92 -1.15 -13.07
CA PRO A 692 -51.93 0.16 -12.43
C PRO A 692 -52.45 0.11 -10.99
N ALA A 693 -51.81 0.85 -10.09
CA ALA A 693 -52.26 0.98 -8.70
C ALA A 693 -53.63 1.69 -8.59
N ILE A 694 -53.93 2.63 -9.49
CA ILE A 694 -55.22 3.31 -9.57
C ILE A 694 -55.85 3.01 -10.93
N TRP A 695 -57.04 2.42 -10.95
CA TRP A 695 -57.78 2.09 -12.18
C TRP A 695 -58.74 3.19 -12.64
N LYS A 696 -59.25 4.00 -11.71
CA LYS A 696 -60.28 5.04 -11.93
C LYS A 696 -59.98 6.22 -10.98
N PRO A 697 -60.06 7.50 -11.41
CA PRO A 697 -60.66 8.01 -12.67
C PRO A 697 -59.82 7.81 -13.94
N LYS A 698 -58.52 7.51 -13.82
CA LYS A 698 -57.62 7.14 -14.92
C LYS A 698 -56.69 6.02 -14.47
N PRO A 699 -56.17 5.17 -15.37
CA PRO A 699 -55.10 4.24 -15.06
C PRO A 699 -53.81 5.00 -14.72
N LEU A 700 -53.33 4.88 -13.48
CA LEU A 700 -52.09 5.48 -13.00
C LEU A 700 -51.25 4.45 -12.23
N TRP A 701 -49.94 4.52 -12.44
CA TRP A 701 -48.92 3.74 -11.75
C TRP A 701 -48.23 4.59 -10.69
N THR A 702 -47.60 3.97 -9.70
CA THR A 702 -46.69 4.67 -8.77
C THR A 702 -45.24 4.44 -9.17
N GLY A 703 -44.33 5.34 -8.79
CA GLY A 703 -42.89 5.13 -9.00
C GLY A 703 -42.33 3.91 -8.25
N LYS A 704 -42.98 3.47 -7.16
CA LYS A 704 -42.67 2.19 -6.50
C LYS A 704 -42.91 0.97 -7.42
N GLN A 705 -43.97 0.98 -8.23
CA GLN A 705 -44.25 -0.10 -9.19
C GLN A 705 -43.20 -0.18 -10.32
N VAL A 706 -42.56 0.93 -10.70
CA VAL A 706 -41.43 0.91 -11.66
C VAL A 706 -40.27 0.09 -11.08
N ILE A 707 -39.96 0.26 -9.79
CA ILE A 707 -38.92 -0.54 -9.11
C ILE A 707 -39.31 -2.02 -9.07
N THR A 708 -40.55 -2.36 -8.68
CA THR A 708 -41.07 -3.75 -8.72
C THR A 708 -40.88 -4.39 -10.11
N THR A 709 -41.20 -3.64 -11.17
CA THR A 709 -41.06 -4.12 -12.56
C THR A 709 -39.60 -4.44 -12.92
N ILE A 710 -38.66 -3.60 -12.47
CA ILE A 710 -37.22 -3.81 -12.69
C ILE A 710 -36.69 -4.99 -11.87
N LEU A 711 -37.12 -5.14 -10.60
CA LEU A 711 -36.76 -6.28 -9.76
C LEU A 711 -37.24 -7.61 -10.37
N ASN A 712 -38.50 -7.67 -10.81
CA ASN A 712 -39.05 -8.85 -11.49
C ASN A 712 -38.32 -9.18 -12.81
N HIS A 713 -37.84 -8.19 -13.55
CA HIS A 713 -37.03 -8.42 -14.75
C HIS A 713 -35.61 -8.93 -14.43
N VAL A 714 -34.97 -8.44 -13.36
CA VAL A 714 -33.61 -8.86 -12.97
C VAL A 714 -33.60 -10.23 -12.28
N THR A 715 -34.67 -10.57 -11.55
CA THR A 715 -34.82 -11.87 -10.85
C THR A 715 -35.56 -12.93 -11.67
N LYS A 716 -35.91 -12.63 -12.94
CA LYS A 716 -36.68 -13.52 -13.83
C LYS A 716 -36.06 -14.92 -13.91
N GLY A 717 -36.81 -15.94 -13.48
CA GLY A 717 -36.36 -17.34 -13.43
C GLY A 717 -35.86 -17.83 -12.06
N HIS A 718 -35.79 -16.95 -11.06
CA HIS A 718 -35.48 -17.28 -9.67
C HIS A 718 -36.68 -16.99 -8.74
N PRO A 719 -36.73 -17.54 -7.51
CA PRO A 719 -37.72 -17.11 -6.52
C PRO A 719 -37.56 -15.62 -6.21
N PRO A 720 -38.66 -14.91 -5.88
CA PRO A 720 -38.60 -13.52 -5.44
C PRO A 720 -38.01 -13.41 -4.03
N PHE A 721 -37.68 -12.19 -3.58
CA PHE A 721 -37.13 -11.95 -2.24
C PHE A 721 -37.92 -10.93 -1.43
N THR A 722 -37.80 -11.05 -0.11
CA THR A 722 -38.34 -10.12 0.89
C THR A 722 -37.16 -9.42 1.60
N VAL A 723 -37.25 -8.11 1.84
CA VAL A 723 -36.27 -7.37 2.65
C VAL A 723 -36.91 -6.19 3.39
N MET A 724 -36.53 -6.01 4.66
CA MET A 724 -36.82 -4.82 5.46
C MET A 724 -35.51 -4.09 5.79
N GLN A 725 -35.40 -2.82 5.40
CA GLN A 725 -34.23 -1.99 5.76
C GLN A 725 -34.66 -0.57 6.14
N THR A 726 -34.07 -0.02 7.20
CA THR A 726 -34.40 1.34 7.67
C THR A 726 -33.88 2.41 6.71
N GLY A 727 -34.70 3.43 6.44
CA GLY A 727 -34.26 4.61 5.69
C GLY A 727 -33.35 5.51 6.52
N LYS A 728 -32.56 6.35 5.84
CA LYS A 728 -31.72 7.39 6.45
C LYS A 728 -32.54 8.62 6.88
N ILE A 729 -33.70 8.86 6.27
CA ILE A 729 -34.53 10.04 6.54
C ILE A 729 -35.16 9.96 7.94
N SER A 730 -34.86 10.93 8.81
CA SER A 730 -35.36 10.99 10.19
C SER A 730 -36.88 11.17 10.28
N LYS A 731 -37.48 10.58 11.33
CA LYS A 731 -38.94 10.57 11.60
C LYS A 731 -39.58 11.97 11.59
N GLU A 732 -38.84 12.97 12.06
CA GLU A 732 -39.28 14.37 12.11
C GLU A 732 -39.45 15.01 10.73
N TYR A 733 -38.80 14.51 9.68
CA TYR A 733 -38.90 15.05 8.33
C TYR A 733 -40.07 14.43 7.55
N LEU A 734 -40.56 13.26 7.98
CA LEU A 734 -41.72 12.57 7.38
C LEU A 734 -43.03 12.88 8.12
N LEU A 735 -42.96 13.25 9.39
CA LEU A 735 -44.13 13.58 10.21
C LEU A 735 -44.37 15.09 10.22
N PRO A 736 -45.49 15.62 9.70
CA PRO A 736 -45.84 17.02 9.93
C PRO A 736 -46.14 17.22 11.42
N LYS A 737 -45.35 18.06 12.12
CA LYS A 737 -45.77 18.61 13.42
C LYS A 737 -47.16 19.23 13.24
N LYS A 738 -48.10 18.91 14.13
CA LYS A 738 -49.28 19.76 14.28
C LYS A 738 -48.79 21.15 14.69
N CYS A 739 -49.06 22.13 13.85
CA CYS A 739 -49.02 23.52 14.27
C CYS A 739 -50.18 23.75 15.23
N ASP A 740 -49.99 23.43 16.50
CA ASP A 740 -50.81 23.98 17.56
C ASP A 740 -50.64 25.51 17.50
N ALA A 741 -51.66 26.18 16.94
CA ALA A 741 -51.64 27.61 16.66
C ALA A 741 -51.83 28.41 17.95
N VAL A 742 -50.86 28.31 18.86
CA VAL A 742 -50.90 28.92 20.20
C VAL A 742 -50.66 30.43 20.12
N GLN A 743 -51.72 31.15 19.76
CA GLN A 743 -52.23 32.35 20.44
C GLN A 743 -51.32 33.59 20.62
N PHE A 744 -50.10 33.62 20.07
CA PHE A 744 -49.17 34.73 20.30
C PHE A 744 -49.51 36.05 19.56
N ASN A 745 -50.40 36.02 18.56
CA ASN A 745 -50.84 37.21 17.81
C ASN A 745 -52.28 37.65 18.16
N LYS A 746 -52.56 37.90 19.45
CA LYS A 746 -53.80 38.60 19.84
C LYS A 746 -53.78 39.42 21.15
N ARG A 747 -52.61 39.91 21.56
CA ARG A 747 -52.45 40.97 22.59
C ARG A 747 -51.32 41.91 22.15
N LYS A 748 -51.54 43.23 22.24
CA LYS A 748 -50.74 44.33 21.62
C LYS A 748 -50.96 44.55 20.12
N CYS A 749 -52.19 44.90 19.71
CA CYS A 749 -52.43 45.59 18.44
C CYS A 749 -53.69 46.50 18.40
N ASP A 750 -54.29 46.81 19.56
CA ASP A 750 -55.53 47.59 19.66
C ASP A 750 -55.32 49.04 20.17
N ASP A 751 -54.09 49.41 20.54
CA ASP A 751 -53.70 50.79 20.87
C ASP A 751 -52.90 51.41 19.72
N ALA A 752 -53.15 52.70 19.46
CA ALA A 752 -52.50 53.56 18.45
C ALA A 752 -52.91 53.42 16.96
N LYS A 753 -54.21 53.67 16.65
CA LYS A 753 -54.61 54.31 15.38
C LYS A 753 -55.71 55.38 15.58
N ASP A 754 -55.28 56.64 15.59
CA ASP A 754 -56.11 57.83 15.34
C ASP A 754 -55.37 58.72 14.32
N LYS A 755 -56.12 59.48 13.50
CA LYS A 755 -55.70 60.32 12.37
C LYS A 755 -55.05 59.56 11.18
N THR A 756 -55.42 59.80 9.90
CA THR A 756 -56.40 60.74 9.33
C THR A 756 -56.87 60.35 7.92
N ARG A 757 -58.16 60.61 7.64
CA ARG A 757 -58.79 60.99 6.35
C ARG A 757 -58.84 60.02 5.14
N ASP A 758 -60.07 59.58 4.89
CA ASP A 758 -60.79 59.34 3.61
C ASP A 758 -60.51 60.27 2.41
N PRO A 759 -61.08 60.00 1.20
CA PRO A 759 -61.60 58.72 0.63
C PRO A 759 -61.22 58.49 -0.86
N LYS A 760 -61.56 57.29 -1.41
CA LYS A 760 -62.35 57.15 -2.67
C LYS A 760 -62.71 55.68 -3.05
N GLU A 761 -63.99 55.49 -3.41
CA GLU A 761 -64.56 54.74 -4.56
C GLU A 761 -63.91 53.41 -5.05
N HIS A 762 -64.64 52.32 -5.39
CA HIS A 762 -66.06 52.17 -5.74
C HIS A 762 -66.56 50.68 -5.65
N LYS A 763 -67.90 50.50 -5.69
CA LYS A 763 -68.77 49.34 -6.10
C LYS A 763 -68.08 48.08 -6.70
N LYS A 764 -68.54 46.82 -6.58
CA LYS A 764 -69.77 46.11 -6.05
C LYS A 764 -69.40 44.59 -5.89
N CYS A 765 -70.19 43.52 -5.62
CA CYS A 765 -71.62 43.11 -5.51
C CYS A 765 -71.72 42.03 -4.38
N ASP A 766 -72.81 41.82 -3.63
CA ASP A 766 -74.15 41.22 -3.89
C ASP A 766 -74.23 39.69 -4.12
N GLY A 767 -74.98 38.98 -3.24
CA GLY A 767 -75.54 37.64 -3.46
C GLY A 767 -75.04 36.48 -2.58
N ILE A 768 -75.87 35.53 -2.09
CA ILE A 768 -76.93 35.64 -1.05
C ILE A 768 -77.33 34.21 -0.57
N HIS A 769 -77.38 33.97 0.75
CA HIS A 769 -78.05 32.82 1.43
C HIS A 769 -77.41 31.40 1.19
N VAL A 770 -77.69 30.31 1.94
CA VAL A 770 -78.93 29.85 2.62
C VAL A 770 -78.69 29.15 3.99
N LYS A 771 -79.42 29.62 5.02
CA LYS A 771 -79.96 28.96 6.26
C LYS A 771 -79.11 27.99 7.11
N LYS A 772 -78.96 28.34 8.40
CA LYS A 772 -78.96 27.38 9.52
C LYS A 772 -80.39 26.90 9.83
N ARG A 773 -80.52 25.69 10.40
CA ARG A 773 -81.65 25.27 11.27
C ARG A 773 -81.09 24.65 12.57
N LYS A 774 -81.96 24.41 13.56
CA LYS A 774 -81.62 24.18 14.99
C LYS A 774 -82.70 23.27 15.62
N CYS A 775 -82.43 22.72 16.81
CA CYS A 775 -83.38 22.06 17.74
C CYS A 775 -83.89 20.65 17.30
N ASP A 776 -84.18 19.68 18.19
CA ASP A 776 -83.99 19.54 19.66
C ASP A 776 -83.86 18.03 20.06
N GLY A 777 -83.84 17.69 21.36
CA GLY A 777 -83.65 16.31 21.90
C GLY A 777 -84.89 15.39 21.87
N SER A 778 -84.95 14.26 22.61
CA SER A 778 -84.15 13.84 23.79
C SER A 778 -84.37 12.36 24.21
N LYS A 779 -83.49 11.83 25.11
CA LYS A 779 -83.72 10.74 26.11
C LYS A 779 -83.98 9.29 25.62
N ASP A 780 -83.62 8.21 26.34
CA ASP A 780 -82.67 7.96 27.47
C ASP A 780 -82.45 6.42 27.67
N LYS A 781 -81.35 6.02 28.34
CA LYS A 781 -81.04 4.67 28.92
C LYS A 781 -80.76 3.50 27.93
N THR A 782 -79.86 2.53 28.19
CA THR A 782 -78.99 2.29 29.37
C THR A 782 -77.69 1.52 29.04
N LYS A 783 -76.66 1.74 29.88
CA LYS A 783 -75.51 0.87 30.22
C LYS A 783 -74.30 0.70 29.26
N ASP A 784 -73.19 1.24 29.79
CA ASP A 784 -71.84 0.64 29.90
C ASP A 784 -70.85 0.73 28.70
N PRO A 785 -69.54 0.95 28.96
CA PRO A 785 -68.87 2.04 28.24
C PRO A 785 -67.42 1.82 27.77
N LYS A 786 -67.13 2.30 26.54
CA LYS A 786 -65.78 2.62 25.99
C LYS A 786 -64.88 1.37 25.77
N GLU A 787 -64.05 1.30 24.76
CA GLU A 787 -63.38 2.38 24.01
C GLU A 787 -63.96 2.65 22.61
N ARG A 788 -63.69 3.85 22.07
CA ARG A 788 -63.95 4.17 20.65
C ARG A 788 -62.68 3.99 19.85
N GLY A 789 -62.81 3.43 18.64
CA GLY A 789 -61.70 3.21 17.71
C GLY A 789 -60.87 4.47 17.45
N ASN A 790 -59.55 4.31 17.51
CA ASN A 790 -58.56 5.39 17.40
C ASN A 790 -58.09 5.52 15.94
N GLU A 791 -59.04 5.73 15.01
CA GLU A 791 -58.88 5.49 13.56
C GLU A 791 -57.90 6.44 12.84
N ASP A 792 -57.34 7.43 13.53
CA ASP A 792 -56.57 8.54 12.95
C ASP A 792 -55.11 8.62 13.46
N LYS A 793 -54.51 7.45 13.80
CA LYS A 793 -53.14 7.34 14.36
C LYS A 793 -52.16 6.44 13.58
N THR A 794 -52.57 5.86 12.45
CA THR A 794 -51.82 4.75 11.81
C THR A 794 -51.13 5.09 10.48
N ARG A 795 -51.43 6.23 9.84
CA ARG A 795 -51.09 6.44 8.41
C ARG A 795 -49.62 6.74 8.10
N ASP A 796 -48.93 7.57 8.89
CA ASP A 796 -47.65 8.17 8.46
C ASP A 796 -46.37 7.45 8.96
N ARG A 797 -46.50 6.29 9.63
CA ARG A 797 -45.33 5.52 10.13
C ARG A 797 -44.71 4.57 9.10
N SER A 798 -45.30 4.44 7.91
CA SER A 798 -44.97 3.44 6.89
C SER A 798 -43.68 3.72 6.12
N GLU A 799 -43.40 4.96 5.73
CA GLU A 799 -42.30 5.29 4.80
C GLU A 799 -40.89 5.30 5.45
N LEU A 800 -40.80 5.02 6.75
CA LEU A 800 -39.54 4.98 7.52
C LEU A 800 -38.70 3.72 7.30
N VAL A 801 -39.35 2.64 6.88
CA VAL A 801 -38.72 1.34 6.62
C VAL A 801 -39.04 1.00 5.17
N LEU A 802 -38.01 0.79 4.38
CA LEU A 802 -38.18 0.19 3.07
C LEU A 802 -38.61 -1.26 3.28
N TYR A 803 -39.74 -1.64 2.71
CA TYR A 803 -40.23 -3.02 2.72
C TYR A 803 -40.50 -3.47 1.30
N VAL A 804 -39.67 -4.39 0.84
CA VAL A 804 -39.89 -5.20 -0.35
C VAL A 804 -40.39 -6.56 0.12
N HIS A 805 -41.43 -7.09 -0.51
CA HIS A 805 -41.97 -8.42 -0.23
C HIS A 805 -42.37 -9.05 -1.56
N ASP A 806 -41.91 -10.27 -1.81
CA ASP A 806 -42.06 -10.98 -3.08
C ASP A 806 -41.71 -10.10 -4.29
N ASN A 807 -40.54 -9.43 -4.22
CA ASN A 807 -40.05 -8.37 -5.14
C ASN A 807 -40.89 -7.07 -5.21
N GLU A 808 -42.08 -7.00 -4.62
CA GLU A 808 -42.90 -5.79 -4.64
C GLU A 808 -42.43 -4.75 -3.62
N LEU A 809 -42.09 -3.54 -4.07
CA LEU A 809 -41.78 -2.43 -3.18
C LEU A 809 -43.08 -1.83 -2.60
N ILE A 810 -43.51 -2.33 -1.43
CA ILE A 810 -44.78 -1.94 -0.80
C ILE A 810 -44.63 -0.60 -0.05
N LYS A 811 -43.53 -0.36 0.67
CA LYS A 811 -43.36 0.80 1.58
C LYS A 811 -41.94 1.37 1.53
N GLY A 812 -41.83 2.65 1.85
CA GLY A 812 -40.55 3.36 2.02
C GLY A 812 -39.98 3.95 0.74
N MET A 813 -38.99 4.82 0.91
CA MET A 813 -38.26 5.48 -0.18
C MET A 813 -36.85 4.90 -0.33
N ILE A 814 -36.35 4.88 -1.57
CA ILE A 814 -34.99 4.44 -1.87
C ILE A 814 -34.03 5.61 -1.69
N ASP A 815 -33.38 5.68 -0.52
CA ASP A 815 -32.30 6.61 -0.22
C ASP A 815 -30.92 5.92 -0.19
N LYS A 816 -29.88 6.63 0.26
CA LYS A 816 -28.50 6.11 0.27
C LYS A 816 -28.31 4.82 1.08
N ALA A 817 -29.12 4.54 2.10
CA ALA A 817 -29.02 3.29 2.86
C ALA A 817 -29.21 2.05 1.96
N GLN A 818 -30.05 2.15 0.94
CA GLN A 818 -30.44 1.04 0.06
C GLN A 818 -29.35 0.63 -0.94
N PHE A 819 -28.27 1.41 -1.04
CA PHE A 819 -27.05 1.11 -1.81
C PHE A 819 -25.84 0.82 -0.92
N GLY A 820 -26.03 0.76 0.41
CA GLY A 820 -24.99 0.46 1.39
C GLY A 820 -25.09 -0.97 1.93
N LYS A 821 -24.58 -1.16 3.15
CA LYS A 821 -24.78 -2.40 3.89
C LYS A 821 -26.27 -2.69 4.10
N ASP A 822 -26.65 -3.93 3.84
CA ASP A 822 -27.99 -4.50 4.02
C ASP A 822 -29.11 -3.78 3.24
N GLY A 823 -28.75 -3.02 2.20
CA GLY A 823 -29.70 -2.43 1.25
C GLY A 823 -30.07 -3.40 0.11
N ILE A 824 -31.12 -3.09 -0.65
CA ILE A 824 -31.67 -3.89 -1.76
C ILE A 824 -30.58 -4.50 -2.66
N VAL A 825 -29.58 -3.69 -3.05
CA VAL A 825 -28.52 -4.13 -3.98
C VAL A 825 -27.58 -5.16 -3.32
N HIS A 826 -27.35 -5.06 -2.01
CA HIS A 826 -26.55 -6.01 -1.23
C HIS A 826 -27.30 -7.34 -1.04
N THR A 827 -28.61 -7.30 -0.77
CA THR A 827 -29.46 -8.51 -0.75
C THR A 827 -29.46 -9.21 -2.12
N VAL A 828 -29.58 -8.45 -3.22
CA VAL A 828 -29.53 -9.01 -4.58
C VAL A 828 -28.15 -9.57 -4.92
N HIS A 829 -27.06 -8.98 -4.42
CA HIS A 829 -25.70 -9.51 -4.55
C HIS A 829 -25.55 -10.88 -3.86
N GLU A 830 -26.15 -11.05 -2.67
CA GLU A 830 -26.04 -12.31 -1.91
C GLU A 830 -26.93 -13.40 -2.51
N LEU A 831 -28.21 -13.12 -2.77
CA LEU A 831 -29.18 -14.11 -3.21
C LEU A 831 -29.02 -14.52 -4.70
N TYR A 832 -28.66 -13.58 -5.57
CA TYR A 832 -28.59 -13.80 -7.03
C TYR A 832 -27.18 -13.58 -7.62
N GLY A 833 -26.21 -13.23 -6.78
CA GLY A 833 -24.80 -13.08 -7.17
C GLY A 833 -24.40 -11.68 -7.69
N PRO A 834 -23.08 -11.45 -7.84
CA PRO A 834 -22.53 -10.13 -8.15
C PRO A 834 -22.95 -9.58 -9.52
N ASP A 835 -23.19 -10.45 -10.51
CA ASP A 835 -23.59 -10.01 -11.84
C ASP A 835 -25.04 -9.50 -11.88
N ALA A 836 -25.96 -10.11 -11.12
CA ALA A 836 -27.32 -9.61 -10.96
C ALA A 836 -27.34 -8.22 -10.27
N ALA A 837 -26.51 -8.03 -9.24
CA ALA A 837 -26.34 -6.73 -8.60
C ALA A 837 -25.72 -5.67 -9.52
N GLY A 838 -24.74 -6.04 -10.35
CA GLY A 838 -24.16 -5.15 -11.38
C GLY A 838 -25.16 -4.74 -12.46
N VAL A 839 -26.00 -5.69 -12.91
CA VAL A 839 -27.14 -5.46 -13.81
C VAL A 839 -28.15 -4.50 -13.16
N LEU A 840 -28.55 -4.74 -11.91
CA LEU A 840 -29.51 -3.91 -11.17
C LEU A 840 -29.01 -2.46 -10.99
N LEU A 841 -27.76 -2.27 -10.54
CA LEU A 841 -27.13 -0.95 -10.42
C LEU A 841 -27.10 -0.19 -11.75
N SER A 842 -26.85 -0.90 -12.86
CA SER A 842 -26.82 -0.31 -14.20
C SER A 842 -28.21 0.15 -14.65
N SER A 843 -29.25 -0.66 -14.40
CA SER A 843 -30.65 -0.31 -14.70
C SER A 843 -31.14 0.85 -13.83
N PHE A 844 -30.83 0.84 -12.53
CA PHE A 844 -31.14 1.93 -11.61
C PHE A 844 -30.42 3.25 -11.97
N SER A 845 -29.16 3.20 -12.41
CA SER A 845 -28.44 4.40 -12.85
C SER A 845 -29.13 5.09 -14.03
N ARG A 846 -29.48 4.32 -15.07
CA ARG A 846 -30.25 4.80 -16.23
C ARG A 846 -31.63 5.31 -15.82
N LEU A 847 -32.34 4.58 -14.96
CA LEU A 847 -33.66 4.98 -14.45
C LEU A 847 -33.61 6.36 -13.78
N PHE A 848 -32.76 6.54 -12.77
CA PHE A 848 -32.75 7.79 -12.00
C PHE A 848 -32.20 8.97 -12.81
N THR A 849 -31.31 8.70 -13.78
CA THR A 849 -30.90 9.69 -14.79
C THR A 849 -32.09 10.13 -15.66
N MET A 850 -32.94 9.21 -16.13
CA MET A 850 -34.14 9.55 -16.91
C MET A 850 -35.20 10.28 -16.07
N VAL A 851 -35.43 9.88 -14.82
CA VAL A 851 -36.35 10.57 -13.88
C VAL A 851 -35.94 12.05 -13.71
N LEU A 852 -34.63 12.31 -13.56
CA LEU A 852 -34.11 13.68 -13.49
C LEU A 852 -34.17 14.43 -14.82
N GLN A 853 -34.07 13.75 -15.96
CA GLN A 853 -34.28 14.36 -17.29
C GLN A 853 -35.74 14.77 -17.53
N PHE A 854 -36.71 14.08 -16.91
CA PHE A 854 -38.13 14.46 -16.99
C PHE A 854 -38.53 15.56 -16.00
N HIS A 855 -38.14 15.46 -14.73
CA HIS A 855 -38.59 16.40 -13.68
C HIS A 855 -37.64 17.58 -13.43
N GLY A 856 -36.35 17.42 -13.73
CA GLY A 856 -35.30 18.33 -13.28
C GLY A 856 -35.05 18.25 -11.76
N PHE A 857 -33.96 18.88 -11.32
CA PHE A 857 -33.68 19.15 -9.92
C PHE A 857 -32.84 20.43 -9.80
N THR A 858 -33.04 21.21 -8.74
CA THR A 858 -32.35 22.48 -8.51
C THR A 858 -32.30 22.79 -7.02
N CYS A 859 -31.38 23.66 -6.60
CA CYS A 859 -31.30 24.17 -5.23
C CYS A 859 -31.18 25.69 -5.28
N GLY A 860 -32.15 26.39 -4.70
CA GLY A 860 -32.23 27.85 -4.69
C GLY A 860 -31.68 28.48 -3.41
N VAL A 861 -31.65 29.81 -3.38
CA VAL A 861 -31.36 30.60 -2.16
C VAL A 861 -32.52 30.49 -1.16
N ASP A 862 -33.73 30.30 -1.65
CA ASP A 862 -34.96 30.11 -0.86
C ASP A 862 -35.01 28.78 -0.09
N ASP A 863 -34.26 27.75 -0.53
CA ASP A 863 -34.02 26.53 0.24
C ASP A 863 -33.16 26.78 1.51
N LEU A 864 -32.46 27.91 1.58
CA LEU A 864 -31.55 28.26 2.68
C LEU A 864 -32.20 29.10 3.78
N LEU A 865 -33.36 29.70 3.49
CA LEU A 865 -33.98 30.72 4.34
C LEU A 865 -34.71 30.11 5.55
N LEU A 866 -34.58 30.78 6.70
CA LEU A 866 -35.38 30.49 7.90
C LEU A 866 -36.64 31.36 7.92
N CYS A 867 -37.70 30.84 8.54
CA CYS A 867 -38.86 31.62 8.96
C CYS A 867 -38.44 32.73 9.93
N GLN A 868 -39.07 33.91 9.86
CA GLN A 868 -38.67 35.08 10.66
C GLN A 868 -38.65 34.78 12.17
N ALA A 869 -39.73 34.21 12.72
CA ALA A 869 -39.81 33.83 14.13
C ALA A 869 -38.69 32.84 14.56
N SER A 870 -38.26 31.97 13.64
CA SER A 870 -37.15 31.05 13.87
C SER A 870 -35.79 31.76 13.85
N ASP A 871 -35.58 32.75 12.97
CA ASP A 871 -34.37 33.58 12.98
C ASP A 871 -34.33 34.59 14.15
N GLU A 872 -35.48 34.90 14.77
CA GLU A 872 -35.58 35.64 16.02
C GLU A 872 -35.21 34.75 17.23
N LEU A 873 -35.81 33.58 17.36
CA LEU A 873 -35.45 32.57 18.37
C LEU A 873 -33.96 32.17 18.30
N ARG A 874 -33.40 32.07 17.08
CA ARG A 874 -31.96 31.84 16.86
C ARG A 874 -31.09 32.91 17.52
N LYS A 875 -31.48 34.19 17.42
CA LYS A 875 -30.73 35.32 18.00
C LYS A 875 -30.85 35.35 19.52
N GLU A 876 -32.04 35.05 20.05
CA GLU A 876 -32.28 34.95 21.49
C GLU A 876 -31.37 33.89 22.14
N ILE A 877 -31.40 32.65 21.63
CA ILE A 877 -30.58 31.56 22.17
C ILE A 877 -29.08 31.87 21.99
N LEU A 878 -28.66 32.44 20.85
CA LEU A 878 -27.26 32.84 20.63
C LEU A 878 -26.79 33.97 21.58
N GLY A 879 -27.70 34.85 22.03
CA GLY A 879 -27.40 35.90 23.00
C GLY A 879 -26.86 35.37 24.33
N THR A 880 -27.30 34.19 24.76
CA THR A 880 -26.85 33.55 26.01
C THR A 880 -25.37 33.13 26.01
N SER A 881 -24.75 32.97 24.83
CA SER A 881 -23.39 32.43 24.71
C SER A 881 -22.30 33.26 25.41
N GLU A 882 -22.45 34.59 25.44
CA GLU A 882 -21.50 35.48 26.12
C GLU A 882 -21.67 35.48 27.65
N GLU A 883 -22.84 35.09 28.16
CA GLU A 883 -23.07 34.89 29.60
C GLU A 883 -22.52 33.53 30.05
N CYS A 884 -22.83 32.46 29.31
CA CYS A 884 -22.23 31.15 29.55
C CYS A 884 -20.69 31.20 29.53
N SER A 885 -20.10 31.98 28.62
CA SER A 885 -18.64 32.18 28.59
C SER A 885 -18.09 32.84 29.87
N LYS A 886 -18.79 33.82 30.44
CA LYS A 886 -18.40 34.45 31.72
C LYS A 886 -18.49 33.46 32.88
N ILE A 887 -19.52 32.61 32.91
CA ILE A 887 -19.70 31.57 33.94
C ILE A 887 -18.53 30.59 33.91
N VAL A 888 -18.18 30.04 32.72
CA VAL A 888 -17.07 29.09 32.57
C VAL A 888 -15.72 29.70 33.00
N HIS A 889 -15.46 30.98 32.72
CA HIS A 889 -14.24 31.64 33.21
C HIS A 889 -14.23 31.83 34.74
N LYS A 890 -15.38 32.12 35.38
CA LYS A 890 -15.49 32.17 36.85
C LYS A 890 -15.22 30.81 37.49
N GLU A 891 -15.80 29.72 36.97
CA GLU A 891 -15.54 28.35 37.43
C GLU A 891 -14.10 27.87 37.19
N PHE A 892 -13.41 28.45 36.21
CA PHE A 892 -12.02 28.10 35.91
C PHE A 892 -11.04 28.77 36.89
N ILE A 893 -11.35 29.99 37.33
CA ILE A 893 -10.60 30.70 38.38
C ILE A 893 -10.86 30.06 39.76
N CYS A 894 -12.11 29.75 40.07
CA CYS A 894 -12.52 29.23 41.37
C CYS A 894 -13.09 27.81 41.21
N PRO A 895 -12.23 26.76 41.20
CA PRO A 895 -12.70 25.40 41.38
C PRO A 895 -13.33 25.31 42.77
N GLN A 896 -14.63 25.02 42.84
CA GLN A 896 -15.33 24.95 44.12
C GLN A 896 -14.65 23.95 45.05
N ASN A 897 -14.55 24.31 46.34
CA ASN A 897 -14.21 23.36 47.39
C ASN A 897 -15.27 22.25 47.40
N LYS A 898 -14.99 21.12 46.76
CA LYS A 898 -15.63 19.87 47.15
C LYS A 898 -15.31 19.66 48.63
N LYS A 899 -16.37 19.65 49.46
CA LYS A 899 -16.28 18.95 50.74
C LYS A 899 -15.82 17.52 50.44
N GLY A 900 -14.93 17.00 51.28
CA GLY A 900 -14.50 15.61 51.13
C GLY A 900 -15.70 14.68 51.30
N ASP A 901 -15.71 13.64 50.49
CA ASP A 901 -16.00 12.27 50.90
C ASP A 901 -15.11 11.35 50.05
N GLU A 902 -15.00 10.09 50.46
CA GLU A 902 -13.82 9.27 50.19
C GLU A 902 -13.78 8.65 48.79
N ALA A 903 -12.64 8.03 48.44
CA ALA A 903 -12.43 7.42 47.15
C ALA A 903 -12.98 5.99 47.10
N GLU A 904 -13.80 5.68 46.10
CA GLU A 904 -13.98 4.30 45.64
C GLU A 904 -13.98 4.23 44.11
N ASP A 905 -13.48 3.13 43.58
CA ASP A 905 -13.28 2.89 42.14
C ASP A 905 -14.52 2.22 41.54
N THR A 906 -15.14 2.83 40.53
CA THR A 906 -15.98 2.08 39.60
C THR A 906 -16.08 2.69 38.21
N ARG A 907 -16.19 1.79 37.23
CA ARG A 907 -16.37 2.08 35.80
C ARG A 907 -17.72 2.78 35.54
N PRO A 908 -17.79 3.71 34.57
CA PRO A 908 -19.07 4.23 34.12
C PRO A 908 -19.90 3.11 33.48
N LYS A 909 -21.13 2.93 33.96
CA LYS A 909 -22.21 2.31 33.19
C LYS A 909 -23.08 3.40 32.58
N GLU A 910 -23.66 3.07 31.44
CA GLU A 910 -24.75 3.84 30.85
C GLU A 910 -26.02 3.65 31.69
N ASP A 911 -26.73 4.73 31.99
CA ASP A 911 -28.18 4.83 31.80
C ASP A 911 -28.64 6.28 31.98
N GLY A 912 -29.73 6.66 31.30
CA GLY A 912 -30.09 8.07 31.11
C GLY A 912 -31.30 8.55 31.91
N LYS A 913 -31.19 9.78 32.44
CA LYS A 913 -32.29 10.77 32.61
C LYS A 913 -31.68 12.10 33.07
N ALA A 914 -31.94 13.17 32.31
CA ALA A 914 -31.74 14.54 32.77
C ALA A 914 -33.12 15.16 32.99
N GLU A 915 -33.43 15.54 34.23
CA GLU A 915 -34.69 16.20 34.58
C GLU A 915 -34.49 17.73 34.59
N ASP A 916 -35.54 18.47 34.23
CA ASP A 916 -35.50 19.93 34.14
C ASP A 916 -35.30 20.60 35.51
N MET A 917 -34.25 21.42 35.62
CA MET A 917 -34.13 22.42 36.69
C MET A 917 -33.66 23.76 36.12
N CYS A 918 -34.61 24.55 35.64
CA CYS A 918 -34.41 25.97 35.35
C CYS A 918 -35.41 26.77 36.21
N LEU A 919 -35.00 27.10 37.45
CA LEU A 919 -35.81 27.97 38.33
C LEU A 919 -35.75 29.41 37.84
N LYS A 920 -36.90 30.09 37.93
CA LYS A 920 -37.01 31.53 37.71
C LYS A 920 -36.84 32.27 39.02
N GLU A 921 -36.16 33.41 38.97
CA GLU A 921 -36.41 34.52 39.88
C GLU A 921 -36.57 35.79 39.03
N ASP A 922 -37.81 36.23 38.88
CA ASP A 922 -38.15 37.54 38.30
C ASP A 922 -38.13 38.59 39.42
N ASN A 923 -37.44 39.73 39.24
CA ASN A 923 -38.00 41.08 39.44
C ASN A 923 -36.98 42.24 39.33
N GLU A 924 -37.43 43.28 38.62
CA GLU A 924 -37.30 44.73 38.90
C GLU A 924 -35.95 45.31 39.38
N ALA A 925 -35.18 45.87 38.43
CA ALA A 925 -34.40 47.10 38.62
C ALA A 925 -34.05 47.75 37.25
N GLU A 926 -34.66 48.90 36.93
CA GLU A 926 -34.23 49.75 35.81
C GLU A 926 -33.13 50.76 36.23
N ASP A 927 -32.45 51.33 35.23
CA ASP A 927 -31.56 52.51 35.32
C ASP A 927 -30.51 52.61 36.43
N THR A 928 -29.34 51.99 36.19
CA THR A 928 -28.03 52.58 36.59
C THR A 928 -26.80 52.04 35.82
N ARG A 929 -26.99 51.34 34.68
CA ARG A 929 -25.90 50.65 33.96
C ARG A 929 -25.01 51.58 33.12
N SER A 930 -23.86 52.01 33.66
CA SER A 930 -22.76 52.54 32.82
C SER A 930 -21.32 52.49 33.37
N LYS A 931 -21.06 52.23 34.66
CA LYS A 931 -19.69 52.30 35.22
C LYS A 931 -19.16 51.06 35.96
N GLU A 932 -19.92 50.42 36.84
CA GLU A 932 -19.38 49.35 37.71
C GLU A 932 -18.94 48.09 36.95
N GLY A 933 -19.64 47.72 35.87
CA GLY A 933 -19.39 46.48 35.13
C GLY A 933 -18.04 46.38 34.40
N VAL A 934 -17.23 47.45 34.40
CA VAL A 934 -15.91 47.47 33.74
C VAL A 934 -14.80 46.92 34.64
N GLU A 935 -14.82 47.25 35.93
CA GLU A 935 -13.75 46.86 36.86
C GLU A 935 -13.70 45.34 37.08
N ASP A 936 -14.87 44.72 37.20
CA ASP A 936 -15.01 43.27 37.38
C ASP A 936 -14.52 42.48 36.15
N GLN A 937 -14.67 43.02 34.93
CA GLN A 937 -14.17 42.36 33.71
C GLN A 937 -12.64 42.40 33.64
N VAL A 938 -12.00 43.52 34.00
CA VAL A 938 -10.52 43.63 34.06
C VAL A 938 -9.95 42.70 35.14
N LYS A 939 -10.59 42.66 36.31
CA LYS A 939 -10.23 41.77 37.43
C LYS A 939 -10.29 40.29 37.02
N LEU A 940 -11.33 39.89 36.29
CA LEU A 940 -11.47 38.54 35.73
C LEU A 940 -10.35 38.22 34.74
N GLN A 941 -10.02 39.14 33.82
CA GLN A 941 -8.95 38.97 32.83
C GLN A 941 -7.57 38.77 33.47
N MET A 942 -7.24 39.56 34.51
CA MET A 942 -5.97 39.45 35.25
C MET A 942 -5.85 38.12 36.02
N GLU A 943 -6.96 37.56 36.50
CA GLU A 943 -6.95 36.29 37.22
C GLU A 943 -6.85 35.08 36.25
N VAL A 944 -7.54 35.12 35.10
CA VAL A 944 -7.34 34.16 34.00
C VAL A 944 -5.87 34.14 33.56
N GLU A 945 -5.26 35.32 33.37
CA GLU A 945 -3.83 35.43 33.06
C GLU A 945 -2.95 34.78 34.13
N ARG A 946 -3.24 35.03 35.42
CA ARG A 946 -2.46 34.48 36.54
C ARG A 946 -2.51 32.96 36.58
N VAL A 947 -3.70 32.37 36.42
CA VAL A 947 -3.89 30.91 36.40
C VAL A 947 -3.18 30.27 35.21
N ILE A 948 -3.33 30.84 34.00
CA ILE A 948 -2.72 30.30 32.78
C ILE A 948 -1.19 30.47 32.80
N ARG A 949 -0.65 31.61 33.23
CA ARG A 949 0.81 31.79 33.38
C ARG A 949 1.43 30.83 34.41
N ARG A 950 0.70 30.51 35.49
CA ARG A 950 1.16 29.59 36.55
C ARG A 950 1.21 28.14 36.10
N ASN A 951 0.15 27.67 35.44
CA ASN A 951 -0.03 26.25 35.10
C ASN A 951 0.31 25.92 33.63
N ARG A 952 0.56 26.93 32.79
CA ARG A 952 0.93 26.82 31.37
C ARG A 952 -0.14 26.05 30.55
N GLU A 953 0.29 25.16 29.66
CA GLU A 953 -0.55 24.55 28.63
C GLU A 953 -1.70 23.70 29.19
N SER A 954 -1.54 23.03 30.33
CA SER A 954 -2.59 22.20 30.94
C SER A 954 -3.79 23.03 31.38
N ALA A 955 -3.56 24.24 31.88
CA ALA A 955 -4.61 25.19 32.21
C ALA A 955 -5.32 25.73 30.97
N THR A 956 -4.58 26.04 29.90
CA THR A 956 -5.18 26.47 28.62
C THR A 956 -6.08 25.37 28.03
N VAL A 957 -5.60 24.13 27.96
CA VAL A 957 -6.37 22.98 27.44
C VAL A 957 -7.59 22.69 28.31
N MET A 958 -7.50 22.85 29.63
CA MET A 958 -8.65 22.69 30.54
C MET A 958 -9.73 23.76 30.29
N LEU A 959 -9.35 25.03 30.17
CA LEU A 959 -10.28 26.13 29.88
C LEU A 959 -10.93 25.94 28.50
N ASP A 960 -10.13 25.62 27.48
CA ASP A 960 -10.61 25.40 26.12
C ASP A 960 -11.59 24.23 26.03
N ARG A 961 -11.32 23.12 26.73
CA ARG A 961 -12.23 21.96 26.77
C ARG A 961 -13.53 22.28 27.52
N LYS A 962 -13.47 22.96 28.67
CA LYS A 962 -14.68 23.43 29.37
C LYS A 962 -15.54 24.30 28.44
N MET A 963 -14.92 25.29 27.81
CA MET A 963 -15.62 26.27 26.99
C MET A 963 -16.25 25.65 25.74
N SER A 964 -15.50 24.79 25.03
CA SER A 964 -16.00 24.16 23.80
C SER A 964 -17.18 23.23 24.09
N ASN A 965 -17.14 22.48 25.20
CA ASN A 965 -18.30 21.69 25.66
C ASN A 965 -19.56 22.56 25.83
N THR A 966 -19.47 23.65 26.59
CA THR A 966 -20.62 24.54 26.87
C THR A 966 -21.17 25.19 25.60
N LEU A 967 -20.29 25.66 24.70
CA LEU A 967 -20.70 26.30 23.44
C LEU A 967 -21.27 25.29 22.42
N ASN A 968 -20.82 24.04 22.45
CA ASN A 968 -21.37 22.96 21.61
C ASN A 968 -22.77 22.54 22.09
N VAL A 969 -23.09 22.65 23.38
CA VAL A 969 -24.47 22.50 23.90
C VAL A 969 -25.39 23.60 23.35
N ILE A 970 -24.96 24.87 23.36
CA ILE A 970 -25.75 25.99 22.78
C ILE A 970 -25.97 25.76 21.28
N THR A 971 -24.92 25.39 20.55
CA THR A 971 -24.97 25.05 19.12
C THR A 971 -25.99 23.93 18.84
N SER A 972 -26.04 22.91 19.70
CA SER A 972 -26.97 21.79 19.58
C SER A 972 -28.42 22.22 19.84
N LYS A 973 -28.65 23.00 20.91
CA LYS A 973 -29.99 23.54 21.25
C LYS A 973 -30.57 24.39 20.12
N VAL A 974 -29.77 25.31 19.55
CA VAL A 974 -30.20 26.12 18.40
C VAL A 974 -30.62 25.24 17.21
N ASN A 975 -29.83 24.22 16.88
CA ASN A 975 -30.13 23.36 15.72
C ASN A 975 -31.34 22.44 15.94
N GLN A 976 -31.63 22.02 17.19
CA GLN A 976 -32.81 21.23 17.54
C GLN A 976 -34.12 22.02 17.46
N GLU A 977 -34.12 23.30 17.81
CA GLU A 977 -35.30 24.17 17.67
C GLU A 977 -35.55 24.58 16.20
N LEU A 978 -34.48 24.76 15.41
CA LEU A 978 -34.56 25.26 14.05
C LEU A 978 -34.92 24.22 12.98
N PHE A 979 -34.49 22.96 13.12
CA PHE A 979 -34.65 21.95 12.07
C PHE A 979 -35.54 20.79 12.54
N PRO A 980 -36.47 20.27 11.72
CA PRO A 980 -36.75 20.66 10.32
C PRO A 980 -37.64 21.92 10.15
N TYR A 981 -38.37 22.33 11.19
CA TYR A 981 -39.58 23.15 11.02
C TYR A 981 -39.37 24.67 10.86
N GLY A 982 -38.17 25.19 11.16
CA GLY A 982 -37.86 26.61 11.08
C GLY A 982 -37.42 27.10 9.69
N LEU A 983 -37.39 26.23 8.68
CA LEU A 983 -37.10 26.58 7.29
C LEU A 983 -38.33 27.19 6.58
N GLN A 984 -38.12 28.19 5.72
CA GLN A 984 -39.18 28.80 4.93
C GLN A 984 -39.81 27.82 3.93
N LYS A 985 -39.00 26.92 3.36
CA LYS A 985 -39.46 25.72 2.65
C LYS A 985 -39.31 24.50 3.56
N PRO A 986 -40.38 23.74 3.86
CA PRO A 986 -40.27 22.46 4.55
C PRO A 986 -39.79 21.34 3.62
N PHE A 987 -39.31 20.24 4.21
CA PHE A 987 -39.18 18.96 3.51
C PHE A 987 -40.58 18.43 3.10
N PRO A 988 -40.75 17.73 1.95
CA PRO A 988 -39.73 17.38 0.94
C PRO A 988 -39.47 18.46 -0.12
N GLY A 989 -40.18 19.60 -0.08
CA GLY A 989 -40.05 20.67 -1.09
C GLY A 989 -38.73 21.45 -1.03
N ASN A 990 -38.02 21.40 0.11
CA ASN A 990 -36.70 21.99 0.28
C ASN A 990 -35.61 21.08 -0.29
N CYS A 991 -34.93 21.54 -1.33
CA CYS A 991 -33.99 20.71 -2.09
C CYS A 991 -32.64 20.50 -1.37
N LEU A 992 -32.19 21.45 -0.54
CA LEU A 992 -31.02 21.25 0.33
C LEU A 992 -31.31 20.24 1.44
N SER A 993 -32.51 20.29 2.02
CA SER A 993 -32.98 19.30 2.99
C SER A 993 -33.04 17.91 2.37
N LEU A 994 -33.59 17.80 1.16
CA LEU A 994 -33.66 16.55 0.41
C LEU A 994 -32.26 15.95 0.19
N MET A 995 -31.29 16.72 -0.31
CA MET A 995 -29.92 16.22 -0.54
C MET A 995 -29.22 15.72 0.73
N THR A 996 -29.37 16.44 1.84
CA THR A 996 -28.64 16.15 3.09
C THR A 996 -29.27 15.01 3.89
N GLN A 997 -30.60 14.94 3.99
CA GLN A 997 -31.31 13.86 4.68
C GLN A 997 -31.14 12.53 3.95
N THR A 998 -31.44 12.50 2.64
CA THR A 998 -31.28 11.28 1.81
C THR A 998 -29.82 10.83 1.69
N GLY A 999 -28.86 11.73 1.92
CA GLY A 999 -27.42 11.45 1.84
C GLY A 999 -26.84 11.52 0.44
N ALA A 1000 -27.55 12.12 -0.52
CA ALA A 1000 -27.06 12.39 -1.86
C ALA A 1000 -25.76 13.22 -1.83
N LYS A 1001 -25.77 14.36 -1.12
CA LYS A 1001 -24.59 15.23 -0.96
C LYS A 1001 -24.71 16.09 0.31
N GLY A 1002 -23.58 16.25 1.02
CA GLY A 1002 -23.52 16.93 2.31
C GLY A 1002 -24.20 16.15 3.45
N GLY A 1003 -24.15 16.72 4.65
CA GLY A 1003 -24.88 16.25 5.83
C GLY A 1003 -25.56 17.42 6.56
N LEU A 1004 -26.28 17.10 7.65
CA LEU A 1004 -27.01 18.11 8.44
C LEU A 1004 -26.10 19.25 8.91
N VAL A 1005 -24.85 18.97 9.29
CA VAL A 1005 -23.85 19.98 9.69
C VAL A 1005 -23.61 21.05 8.61
N ASN A 1006 -23.59 20.67 7.32
CA ASN A 1006 -23.44 21.64 6.24
C ASN A 1006 -24.67 22.56 6.16
N MET A 1007 -25.87 21.99 6.31
CA MET A 1007 -27.13 22.75 6.30
C MET A 1007 -27.23 23.70 7.51
N THR A 1008 -26.83 23.27 8.70
CA THR A 1008 -26.80 24.12 9.89
C THR A 1008 -25.75 25.23 9.78
N GLN A 1009 -24.58 24.99 9.19
CA GLN A 1009 -23.57 26.03 8.99
C GLN A 1009 -23.98 27.09 7.95
N ILE A 1010 -24.78 26.71 6.94
CA ILE A 1010 -25.31 27.66 5.95
C ILE A 1010 -26.45 28.50 6.55
N SER A 1011 -27.44 27.86 7.17
CA SER A 1011 -28.72 28.50 7.54
C SER A 1011 -28.83 28.90 9.02
N SER A 1012 -28.04 28.30 9.92
CA SER A 1012 -28.11 28.51 11.39
C SER A 1012 -26.88 29.23 11.93
N LEU A 1013 -25.72 28.57 12.09
CA LEU A 1013 -24.47 29.14 12.62
C LEU A 1013 -23.25 28.25 12.36
N LEU A 1014 -22.04 28.83 12.28
CA LEU A 1014 -20.80 28.07 12.05
C LEU A 1014 -20.31 27.30 13.29
N GLY A 1015 -20.45 27.87 14.49
CA GLY A 1015 -20.09 27.25 15.76
C GLY A 1015 -18.65 27.53 16.22
N GLN A 1016 -18.19 26.81 17.25
CA GLN A 1016 -16.82 26.90 17.75
C GLN A 1016 -15.84 26.38 16.68
N GLN A 1017 -14.86 27.20 16.31
CA GLN A 1017 -13.72 26.73 15.51
C GLN A 1017 -12.69 26.09 16.44
N GLU A 1018 -12.38 24.82 16.21
CA GLU A 1018 -11.36 24.07 16.94
C GLU A 1018 -10.11 23.89 16.05
N LEU A 1019 -8.93 23.88 16.68
CA LEU A 1019 -7.61 23.77 16.04
C LEU A 1019 -6.73 22.81 16.84
N GLU A 1020 -6.23 21.74 16.23
CA GLU A 1020 -5.51 20.64 16.91
C GLU A 1020 -6.25 20.08 18.17
N GLY A 1021 -7.58 20.15 18.21
CA GLY A 1021 -8.39 19.78 19.39
C GLY A 1021 -8.36 20.79 20.55
N LYS A 1022 -7.95 22.03 20.28
CA LYS A 1022 -7.95 23.20 21.19
C LYS A 1022 -8.80 24.32 20.57
N ARG A 1023 -8.94 25.47 21.24
CA ARG A 1023 -9.58 26.65 20.64
C ARG A 1023 -8.54 27.51 19.91
N VAL A 1024 -8.96 28.66 19.39
CA VAL A 1024 -8.10 29.61 18.69
C VAL A 1024 -6.86 29.97 19.53
N PRO A 1025 -5.63 29.85 18.98
CA PRO A 1025 -4.40 30.11 19.72
C PRO A 1025 -4.28 31.58 20.14
N ARG A 1026 -3.78 31.80 21.37
CA ARG A 1026 -3.48 33.13 21.90
C ARG A 1026 -2.00 33.49 21.66
N MET A 1027 -1.75 34.73 21.28
CA MET A 1027 -0.42 35.34 21.22
C MET A 1027 0.17 35.50 22.64
N ILE A 1028 1.48 35.76 22.74
CA ILE A 1028 2.19 36.02 24.02
C ILE A 1028 1.54 37.17 24.82
N SER A 1029 0.84 38.10 24.15
CA SER A 1029 0.07 39.19 24.74
C SER A 1029 -1.33 38.80 25.28
N GLY A 1030 -1.69 37.51 25.30
CA GLY A 1030 -2.99 37.01 25.74
C GLY A 1030 -4.14 37.19 24.72
N LYS A 1031 -3.88 37.84 23.59
CA LYS A 1031 -4.84 38.14 22.51
C LYS A 1031 -4.92 37.02 21.48
N THR A 1032 -6.11 36.71 20.97
CA THR A 1032 -6.28 35.85 19.77
C THR A 1032 -6.13 36.64 18.46
N LEU A 1033 -6.63 37.88 18.41
CA LEU A 1033 -6.37 38.84 17.34
C LEU A 1033 -6.05 40.23 17.91
N PRO A 1034 -5.34 41.11 17.16
CA PRO A 1034 -5.02 42.46 17.62
C PRO A 1034 -6.23 43.30 18.04
N CYS A 1035 -7.38 43.06 17.40
CA CYS A 1035 -8.66 43.74 17.65
C CYS A 1035 -9.39 43.31 18.94
N PHE A 1036 -9.00 42.20 19.58
CA PHE A 1036 -9.57 41.80 20.87
C PHE A 1036 -8.74 42.34 22.04
N PRO A 1037 -9.33 42.56 23.23
CA PRO A 1037 -8.59 42.78 24.47
C PRO A 1037 -7.63 41.63 24.79
N SER A 1038 -6.60 41.91 25.59
CA SER A 1038 -5.76 40.86 26.16
C SER A 1038 -6.57 40.02 27.13
N TRP A 1039 -6.44 38.68 27.04
CA TRP A 1039 -7.18 37.72 27.87
C TRP A 1039 -8.70 37.84 27.78
N ASP A 1040 -9.23 38.33 26.64
CA ASP A 1040 -10.67 38.43 26.45
C ASP A 1040 -11.37 37.09 26.73
N THR A 1041 -12.46 37.20 27.48
CA THR A 1041 -13.31 36.14 28.01
C THR A 1041 -14.60 35.99 27.20
N SER A 1042 -14.79 36.80 26.15
CA SER A 1042 -15.90 36.61 25.20
C SER A 1042 -15.83 35.25 24.49
N ALA A 1043 -16.99 34.66 24.22
CA ALA A 1043 -17.08 33.42 23.43
C ALA A 1043 -16.46 33.65 22.05
N ARG A 1044 -16.79 34.80 21.45
CA ARG A 1044 -16.36 35.25 20.12
C ARG A 1044 -14.84 35.38 19.97
N ALA A 1045 -14.12 35.95 20.95
CA ALA A 1045 -12.67 36.09 20.87
C ALA A 1045 -11.92 34.75 20.82
N GLY A 1046 -12.50 33.70 21.41
CA GLY A 1046 -11.96 32.33 21.36
C GLY A 1046 -12.42 31.51 20.15
N GLY A 1047 -13.02 32.12 19.13
CA GLY A 1047 -13.39 31.44 17.88
C GLY A 1047 -14.80 30.85 17.82
N PHE A 1048 -15.72 31.28 18.70
CA PHE A 1048 -17.13 30.96 18.52
C PHE A 1048 -17.77 31.85 17.45
N ILE A 1049 -18.23 31.25 16.36
CA ILE A 1049 -18.86 31.97 15.23
C ILE A 1049 -20.38 31.79 15.31
N SER A 1050 -21.08 32.83 15.77
CA SER A 1050 -22.55 32.91 15.83
C SER A 1050 -23.20 33.31 14.50
N ASP A 1051 -22.41 33.80 13.54
CA ASP A 1051 -22.85 34.06 12.17
C ASP A 1051 -22.85 32.78 11.32
N ARG A 1052 -23.44 32.88 10.13
CA ARG A 1052 -23.71 31.78 9.18
C ARG A 1052 -23.33 32.18 7.76
N PHE A 1053 -23.03 31.21 6.89
CA PHE A 1053 -22.62 31.53 5.51
C PHE A 1053 -23.66 32.35 4.73
N LEU A 1054 -24.96 32.13 4.95
CA LEU A 1054 -26.05 32.86 4.29
C LEU A 1054 -26.00 34.40 4.51
N THR A 1055 -25.50 34.87 5.65
CA THR A 1055 -25.41 36.31 5.99
C THR A 1055 -24.00 36.88 5.91
N GLY A 1056 -23.01 36.06 5.53
CA GLY A 1056 -21.59 36.40 5.62
C GLY A 1056 -21.04 36.31 7.05
N LEU A 1057 -19.70 36.37 7.16
CA LEU A 1057 -18.96 36.31 8.42
C LEU A 1057 -18.27 37.65 8.70
N ARG A 1058 -18.12 38.05 9.97
CA ARG A 1058 -17.37 39.27 10.30
C ARG A 1058 -15.85 39.01 10.17
N PRO A 1059 -15.01 40.04 9.89
CA PRO A 1059 -13.60 39.83 9.56
C PRO A 1059 -12.77 39.04 10.59
N GLN A 1060 -13.11 39.13 11.87
CA GLN A 1060 -12.46 38.36 12.94
C GLN A 1060 -12.73 36.85 12.81
N GLU A 1061 -13.98 36.49 12.53
CA GLU A 1061 -14.47 35.12 12.41
C GLU A 1061 -14.02 34.49 11.10
N TYR A 1062 -14.05 35.26 10.01
CA TYR A 1062 -13.49 34.85 8.73
C TYR A 1062 -12.03 34.41 8.88
N TYR A 1063 -11.21 35.17 9.63
CA TYR A 1063 -9.82 34.80 9.90
C TYR A 1063 -9.69 33.50 10.70
N PHE A 1064 -10.51 33.30 11.74
CA PHE A 1064 -10.54 32.05 12.51
C PHE A 1064 -11.01 30.85 11.67
N HIS A 1065 -11.98 31.04 10.78
CA HIS A 1065 -12.43 30.02 9.84
C HIS A 1065 -11.35 29.68 8.81
N CYS A 1066 -10.59 30.67 8.32
CA CYS A 1066 -9.41 30.45 7.48
C CYS A 1066 -8.28 29.67 8.20
N MET A 1067 -8.16 29.76 9.53
CA MET A 1067 -7.24 28.91 10.29
C MET A 1067 -7.70 27.45 10.27
N ALA A 1068 -8.97 27.19 10.59
CA ALA A 1068 -9.53 25.83 10.63
C ALA A 1068 -9.49 25.15 9.24
N GLY A 1069 -9.88 25.88 8.19
CA GLY A 1069 -9.80 25.38 6.81
C GLY A 1069 -8.37 25.07 6.35
N ARG A 1070 -7.35 25.70 6.94
CA ARG A 1070 -5.94 25.45 6.61
C ARG A 1070 -5.37 24.20 7.30
N GLU A 1071 -5.87 23.84 8.48
CA GLU A 1071 -5.38 22.67 9.22
C GLU A 1071 -5.54 21.38 8.40
N GLY A 1072 -6.75 21.10 7.89
CA GLY A 1072 -7.02 19.90 7.09
C GLY A 1072 -6.18 19.79 5.81
N LEU A 1073 -5.83 20.91 5.19
CA LEU A 1073 -4.94 20.96 4.02
C LEU A 1073 -3.49 20.64 4.41
N VAL A 1074 -2.99 21.18 5.53
CA VAL A 1074 -1.66 20.88 6.06
C VAL A 1074 -1.55 19.42 6.50
N ASP A 1075 -2.59 18.91 7.17
CA ASP A 1075 -2.64 17.53 7.65
C ASP A 1075 -2.58 16.51 6.50
N THR A 1076 -3.32 16.77 5.43
CA THR A 1076 -3.29 16.00 4.18
C THR A 1076 -1.89 15.99 3.55
N ALA A 1077 -1.21 17.14 3.52
CA ALA A 1077 0.14 17.26 2.98
C ALA A 1077 1.21 16.52 3.83
N VAL A 1078 1.01 16.39 5.16
CA VAL A 1078 1.98 15.77 6.06
C VAL A 1078 1.74 14.27 6.24
N LYS A 1079 0.52 13.83 6.56
CA LYS A 1079 0.23 12.43 6.96
C LYS A 1079 0.37 11.42 5.82
N THR A 1080 -0.01 11.79 4.59
CA THR A 1080 0.03 10.93 3.39
C THR A 1080 1.40 10.29 3.15
N SER A 1081 2.48 11.02 3.40
CA SER A 1081 3.86 10.52 3.27
C SER A 1081 4.20 9.39 4.26
N ARG A 1082 3.62 9.42 5.46
CA ARG A 1082 3.89 8.47 6.56
C ARG A 1082 3.10 7.17 6.37
N SER A 1083 1.81 7.27 6.04
CA SER A 1083 0.95 6.10 5.82
C SER A 1083 1.45 5.25 4.64
N GLY A 1084 1.79 5.88 3.51
CA GLY A 1084 2.34 5.17 2.34
C GLY A 1084 3.69 4.48 2.60
N TYR A 1085 4.52 4.98 3.52
CA TYR A 1085 5.74 4.28 3.94
C TYR A 1085 5.42 3.07 4.83
N LEU A 1086 4.54 3.24 5.82
CA LEU A 1086 4.12 2.18 6.75
C LEU A 1086 3.45 1.02 5.99
N GLN A 1087 2.49 1.33 5.13
CA GLN A 1087 1.79 0.33 4.30
C GLN A 1087 2.76 -0.50 3.45
N ARG A 1088 3.75 0.14 2.83
CA ARG A 1088 4.78 -0.55 2.03
C ARG A 1088 5.63 -1.49 2.89
N CYS A 1089 5.91 -1.16 4.14
CA CYS A 1089 6.62 -2.05 5.07
C CYS A 1089 5.74 -3.24 5.46
N LEU A 1090 4.47 -3.01 5.83
CA LEU A 1090 3.52 -4.07 6.17
C LEU A 1090 3.33 -5.05 5.00
N ILE A 1091 3.09 -4.55 3.79
CA ILE A 1091 2.97 -5.40 2.58
C ILE A 1091 4.25 -6.23 2.39
N LYS A 1092 5.44 -5.62 2.50
CA LYS A 1092 6.71 -6.36 2.35
C LYS A 1092 7.08 -7.30 3.52
N SER A 1093 6.29 -7.33 4.59
CA SER A 1093 6.39 -8.33 5.67
C SER A 1093 5.28 -9.38 5.63
N LEU A 1094 4.28 -9.24 4.74
CA LEU A 1094 3.10 -10.11 4.68
C LEU A 1094 2.81 -10.65 3.27
N GLU A 1095 3.59 -10.26 2.24
CA GLU A 1095 3.35 -10.63 0.83
C GLU A 1095 3.49 -12.12 0.51
N SER A 1096 4.13 -12.88 1.40
CA SER A 1096 4.36 -14.31 1.27
C SER A 1096 3.32 -15.17 1.99
N LEU A 1097 2.46 -14.57 2.82
CA LEU A 1097 1.45 -15.29 3.58
C LEU A 1097 0.28 -15.74 2.70
N LYS A 1098 -0.12 -17.01 2.83
CA LYS A 1098 -1.26 -17.61 2.13
C LYS A 1098 -2.06 -18.52 3.05
N VAL A 1099 -3.37 -18.61 2.82
CA VAL A 1099 -4.18 -19.72 3.32
C VAL A 1099 -3.85 -20.95 2.48
N SER A 1100 -3.53 -22.06 3.13
CA SER A 1100 -3.22 -23.35 2.50
C SER A 1100 -4.45 -24.25 2.44
N TYR A 1101 -4.40 -25.35 1.68
CA TYR A 1101 -5.54 -26.27 1.49
C TYR A 1101 -5.99 -26.99 2.79
N ASP A 1102 -5.17 -26.95 3.84
CA ASP A 1102 -5.47 -27.43 5.19
C ASP A 1102 -6.05 -26.33 6.11
N HIS A 1103 -6.51 -25.21 5.52
CA HIS A 1103 -6.99 -23.98 6.18
C HIS A 1103 -5.95 -23.23 7.04
N THR A 1104 -4.72 -23.73 7.16
CA THR A 1104 -3.65 -23.04 7.90
C THR A 1104 -3.13 -21.83 7.12
N VAL A 1105 -2.82 -20.75 7.83
CA VAL A 1105 -2.12 -19.59 7.27
C VAL A 1105 -0.62 -19.87 7.37
N ARG A 1106 0.06 -19.97 6.22
CA ARG A 1106 1.48 -20.30 6.13
C ARG A 1106 2.28 -19.24 5.38
N ASP A 1107 3.55 -19.12 5.73
CA ASP A 1107 4.56 -18.40 4.96
C ASP A 1107 5.12 -19.30 3.82
N VAL A 1108 5.94 -18.73 2.93
CA VAL A 1108 6.55 -19.42 1.79
C VAL A 1108 7.53 -20.53 2.19
N ASP A 1109 8.14 -20.44 3.39
CA ASP A 1109 8.99 -21.50 3.95
C ASP A 1109 8.19 -22.66 4.58
N GLY A 1110 6.86 -22.61 4.53
CA GLY A 1110 5.96 -23.63 5.08
C GLY A 1110 5.60 -23.43 6.56
N SER A 1111 6.20 -22.46 7.25
CA SER A 1111 5.92 -22.12 8.66
C SER A 1111 4.47 -21.72 8.85
N ILE A 1112 3.80 -22.32 9.84
CA ILE A 1112 2.42 -21.99 10.22
C ILE A 1112 2.44 -20.72 11.08
N ILE A 1113 1.65 -19.72 10.67
CA ILE A 1113 1.44 -18.46 11.39
C ILE A 1113 0.09 -18.47 12.13
N GLN A 1114 -0.94 -19.10 11.56
CA GLN A 1114 -2.22 -19.38 12.22
C GLN A 1114 -2.73 -20.77 11.81
N PHE A 1115 -3.32 -21.53 12.73
CA PHE A 1115 -3.93 -22.83 12.42
C PHE A 1115 -5.23 -22.71 11.60
N CYS A 1116 -5.97 -21.61 11.79
CA CYS A 1116 -7.13 -21.25 10.99
C CYS A 1116 -7.10 -19.73 10.75
N TYR A 1117 -7.49 -19.27 9.57
CA TYR A 1117 -7.62 -17.84 9.28
C TYR A 1117 -8.71 -17.23 10.16
N GLY A 1118 -8.39 -16.17 10.93
CA GLY A 1118 -9.38 -15.50 11.80
C GLY A 1118 -9.91 -16.35 12.96
N GLU A 1119 -9.30 -17.51 13.24
CA GLU A 1119 -9.81 -18.58 14.13
C GLU A 1119 -11.08 -19.30 13.61
N ASP A 1120 -11.95 -18.64 12.84
CA ASP A 1120 -13.20 -19.17 12.29
C ASP A 1120 -13.09 -19.77 10.86
N GLY A 1121 -12.08 -19.39 10.09
CA GLY A 1121 -11.86 -19.79 8.70
C GLY A 1121 -12.67 -19.03 7.66
N VAL A 1122 -13.34 -17.93 8.04
CA VAL A 1122 -14.36 -17.26 7.21
C VAL A 1122 -13.76 -16.12 6.37
N ASP A 1123 -14.21 -16.01 5.11
CA ASP A 1123 -13.88 -14.88 4.23
C ASP A 1123 -14.70 -13.65 4.63
N VAL A 1124 -14.02 -12.55 4.97
CA VAL A 1124 -14.61 -11.23 5.32
C VAL A 1124 -15.50 -10.67 4.19
N LEU A 1125 -15.34 -11.15 2.95
CA LEU A 1125 -16.22 -10.79 1.83
C LEU A 1125 -17.59 -11.52 1.86
N LYS A 1126 -17.81 -12.45 2.79
CA LYS A 1126 -19.01 -13.31 2.90
C LYS A 1126 -19.66 -13.32 4.29
N THR A 1127 -19.18 -12.50 5.24
CA THR A 1127 -19.70 -12.49 6.61
C THR A 1127 -21.05 -11.80 6.75
N SER A 1128 -21.37 -10.87 5.84
CA SER A 1128 -22.37 -9.83 6.08
C SER A 1128 -23.81 -10.30 6.27
N PHE A 1129 -24.18 -11.48 5.76
CA PHE A 1129 -25.51 -12.08 5.95
C PHE A 1129 -25.54 -13.27 6.93
N LEU A 1130 -24.40 -13.69 7.49
CA LEU A 1130 -24.35 -14.89 8.35
C LEU A 1130 -25.24 -14.79 9.60
N ASP A 1131 -25.31 -13.61 10.23
CA ASP A 1131 -26.16 -13.38 11.41
C ASP A 1131 -27.65 -13.15 11.07
N LYS A 1132 -27.99 -13.02 9.78
CA LYS A 1132 -29.30 -12.55 9.28
C LYS A 1132 -30.26 -13.69 8.94
N PHE A 1133 -30.32 -14.71 9.80
CA PHE A 1133 -31.14 -15.91 9.61
C PHE A 1133 -32.62 -15.68 9.22
N LYS A 1134 -33.21 -14.52 9.56
CA LYS A 1134 -34.57 -14.16 9.16
C LYS A 1134 -34.66 -13.77 7.68
N GLU A 1135 -33.76 -12.90 7.23
CA GLU A 1135 -33.65 -12.43 5.82
C GLU A 1135 -33.15 -13.53 4.86
N LEU A 1136 -32.84 -14.72 5.38
CA LEU A 1136 -32.44 -15.92 4.64
C LEU A 1136 -33.46 -17.08 4.79
N ALA A 1137 -34.53 -16.88 5.56
CA ALA A 1137 -35.58 -17.88 5.79
C ALA A 1137 -36.97 -17.43 5.28
N ASP A 1138 -37.18 -16.11 5.14
CA ASP A 1138 -38.29 -15.47 4.42
C ASP A 1138 -37.99 -15.33 2.91
#